data_AF-A0A3D2ICL8-F1
#
_entry.id   AF-A0A3D2ICL8-F1
#
_cell.length_a   1.000
_cell.length_b   1.000
_cell.length_c   1.000
_cell.angle_alpha   90.00
_cell.angle_beta   90.00
_cell.angle_gamma   90.00
#
_symmetry.space_group_name_H-M   'P 1'
#
loop_
_entity.id
_entity.type
_entity.pdbx_description
1 polymer ?
#
loop_
_entity_poly.entity_id
_entity_poly.type
_entity_poly.pdbx_seq_one_letter_code
_entity_poly.pdbx_strand_id
1 'polypeptide(L)'
;MDATRFSEEAQRVLNESGAGEITEALADRLLKVGANGKMNNNYMEAINDFTRVGSYAKSKRMVHEAYLAGLLSSPATQFKNFIGTASFMLFQLPTEIIAGVYGDVIRGGRKQLGMQYPISEDQVYVEDAFLRVKGWSDAFGDALKAASIAWRTEMPAGASKLDVEQYAATVGESNSFFSKSLDELGKRMRIPFRLLLAADEFTKTISQRGEFYTLLNKRYQHALRNGMTEQQASDEAAMLLLDPTAVADDLNHKARFDTLQSDLGFFGQITGRFQRTFFGRFILPFATAPTNALLRTMEYTPFSKTAIDLSGRNGPQKQQLAMGKLTLGSAILFKTQQAAMDGKITGGFPETAAQRNALPRGWQPYSFVLRGEGFPEGKPLYDQFGVPNGPLIYMSYAGFEPVGGLLAISADTIQRLNNTNDPGLRNTYLGAAAIATAEYYKELPMLQGISDTLAFFEGFDPAKLARSYAENSTIVPGLPHPLSSLQRMFARLADPTKTQPKDDIEYYTLDDVMEQYTDDDGVIKYFFEDSEGKPRLDLVGMPRTESGRQIYEFWTTMNALRRQDTFYKSERDLNAIRYDTFGEPLGSDEFSFAKNPIAAIFGNVTGLRLKTSGELQNYEKEILRLHDVTGDWPLTNPESYKGVPLTYGMQSDLVNLAKNTVRVRRSGYGDLSFKETLAAVIMEPSFEMLNARQRVTLFRKINNDFIDAGFLSLIELPEYANMRQAFLDRQSVKDQQKEEDR
;
A
#
# COMPACT_ATOMS: atom_id res chain seq x y z
N MET A 1 -9.67 -17.30 23.89
CA MET A 1 -8.24 -17.15 24.25
C MET A 1 -8.05 -15.68 24.58
N ASP A 2 -7.48 -15.38 25.74
CA ASP A 2 -7.36 -14.01 26.26
C ASP A 2 -6.44 -13.17 25.35
N ALA A 3 -6.84 -11.95 24.97
CA ALA A 3 -6.15 -11.13 23.97
C ALA A 3 -4.74 -10.75 24.43
N THR A 4 -4.55 -10.55 25.73
CA THR A 4 -3.26 -10.44 26.40
C THR A 4 -2.44 -11.71 26.28
N ARG A 5 -3.04 -12.88 26.51
CA ARG A 5 -2.34 -14.17 26.47
C ARG A 5 -1.92 -14.60 25.06
N PHE A 6 -2.71 -14.26 24.02
CA PHE A 6 -2.30 -14.44 22.63
C PHE A 6 -1.29 -13.38 22.19
N SER A 7 -1.39 -12.13 22.65
CA SER A 7 -0.33 -11.13 22.47
C SER A 7 0.98 -11.59 23.11
N GLU A 8 0.93 -12.13 24.33
CA GLU A 8 2.06 -12.70 25.06
C GLU A 8 2.60 -13.96 24.37
N GLU A 9 1.76 -14.85 23.83
CA GLU A 9 2.19 -16.01 23.04
C GLU A 9 2.73 -15.62 21.66
N ALA A 10 2.17 -14.61 21.01
CA ALA A 10 2.71 -14.03 19.79
C ALA A 10 4.06 -13.38 20.09
N GLN A 11 4.18 -12.63 21.19
CA GLN A 11 5.46 -12.11 21.69
C GLN A 11 6.41 -13.23 22.05
N ARG A 12 5.94 -14.34 22.62
CA ARG A 12 6.75 -15.52 22.95
C ARG A 12 7.27 -16.19 21.69
N VAL A 13 6.43 -16.45 20.69
CA VAL A 13 6.79 -17.03 19.39
C VAL A 13 7.70 -16.08 18.60
N LEU A 14 7.50 -14.76 18.70
CA LEU A 14 8.37 -13.74 18.11
C LEU A 14 9.72 -13.62 18.85
N ASN A 15 9.76 -13.79 20.17
CA ASN A 15 10.99 -13.83 20.97
C ASN A 15 11.76 -15.14 20.72
N GLU A 16 11.05 -16.27 20.63
CA GLU A 16 11.57 -17.59 20.23
C GLU A 16 12.04 -17.59 18.76
N SER A 17 11.50 -16.70 17.90
CA SER A 17 11.95 -16.55 16.50
C SER A 17 13.37 -15.96 16.38
N GLY A 18 13.91 -15.38 17.45
CA GLY A 18 15.28 -14.86 17.52
C GLY A 18 15.48 -13.50 16.87
N ALA A 19 14.41 -12.74 16.57
CA ALA A 19 14.50 -11.50 15.80
C ALA A 19 15.39 -10.41 16.45
N GLY A 20 15.33 -10.31 17.80
CA GLY A 20 16.22 -9.49 18.62
C GLY A 20 17.67 -9.99 18.61
N GLU A 21 17.90 -11.29 18.83
CA GLU A 21 19.22 -11.92 18.76
C GLU A 21 19.86 -11.81 17.37
N ILE A 22 19.07 -11.88 16.29
CA ILE A 22 19.53 -11.78 14.90
C ILE A 22 19.99 -10.35 14.59
N THR A 23 19.22 -9.37 15.04
CA THR A 23 19.50 -7.94 14.89
C THR A 23 20.69 -7.50 15.74
N GLU A 24 20.72 -7.92 17.01
CA GLU A 24 21.81 -7.67 17.93
C GLU A 24 23.07 -8.39 17.47
N ALA A 25 23.01 -9.66 17.03
CA ALA A 25 24.19 -10.34 16.48
C ALA A 25 24.72 -9.66 15.20
N LEU A 26 23.86 -9.11 14.34
CA LEU A 26 24.28 -8.36 13.16
C LEU A 26 24.93 -7.02 13.54
N ALA A 27 24.32 -6.28 14.47
CA ALA A 27 24.79 -5.00 14.97
C ALA A 27 26.08 -5.12 15.79
N ASP A 28 26.10 -6.05 16.75
CA ASP A 28 27.20 -6.34 17.66
C ASP A 28 28.42 -6.89 16.88
N ARG A 29 28.20 -7.59 15.76
CA ARG A 29 29.28 -7.99 14.84
C ARG A 29 29.74 -6.87 13.91
N LEU A 30 28.87 -5.99 13.40
CA LEU A 30 29.27 -4.77 12.67
C LEU A 30 30.09 -3.84 13.56
N LEU A 31 29.67 -3.71 14.82
CA LEU A 31 30.37 -2.97 15.86
C LEU A 31 31.67 -3.66 16.25
N LYS A 32 31.74 -5.00 16.37
CA LYS A 32 33.01 -5.74 16.59
C LYS A 32 33.97 -5.67 15.41
N VAL A 33 33.49 -5.64 14.16
CA VAL A 33 34.33 -5.39 12.98
C VAL A 33 34.87 -3.95 12.99
N GLY A 34 34.05 -2.98 13.38
CA GLY A 34 34.48 -1.59 13.60
C GLY A 34 35.38 -1.38 14.84
N ALA A 35 35.19 -2.17 15.90
CA ALA A 35 35.88 -2.05 17.19
C ALA A 35 37.18 -2.87 17.24
N ASN A 36 37.29 -4.00 16.52
CA ASN A 36 38.54 -4.74 16.36
C ASN A 36 39.62 -3.92 15.64
N GLY A 37 39.21 -2.94 14.82
CA GLY A 37 40.12 -1.92 14.27
C GLY A 37 40.64 -0.92 15.31
N LYS A 38 39.94 -0.74 16.44
CA LYS A 38 40.34 0.16 17.54
C LYS A 38 41.17 -0.52 18.64
N MET A 39 41.04 -1.84 18.85
CA MET A 39 41.66 -2.51 20.02
C MET A 39 43.09 -3.02 19.80
N ASN A 40 43.50 -3.33 18.57
CA ASN A 40 44.80 -4.01 18.31
C ASN A 40 45.86 -3.17 17.58
N ASN A 41 45.64 -1.86 17.36
CA ASN A 41 46.57 -0.96 16.64
C ASN A 41 47.03 -1.47 15.25
N ASN A 42 46.38 -2.47 14.68
CA ASN A 42 46.69 -3.07 13.38
C ASN A 42 45.62 -2.66 12.35
N TYR A 43 45.50 -1.35 12.14
CA TYR A 43 44.49 -0.71 11.27
C TYR A 43 44.48 -1.31 9.85
N MET A 44 45.65 -1.77 9.37
CA MET A 44 45.83 -2.30 8.01
C MET A 44 45.29 -3.72 7.83
N GLU A 45 45.19 -4.54 8.87
CA GLU A 45 44.71 -5.93 8.78
C GLU A 45 43.17 -5.98 8.83
N ALA A 46 42.56 -5.22 9.73
CA ALA A 46 41.10 -5.04 9.78
C ALA A 46 40.56 -4.30 8.54
N ILE A 47 41.31 -3.33 8.00
CA ILE A 47 41.00 -2.70 6.72
C ILE A 47 41.23 -3.68 5.57
N ASN A 48 42.29 -4.50 5.54
CA ASN A 48 42.49 -5.50 4.48
C ASN A 48 41.43 -6.60 4.46
N ASP A 49 40.93 -7.05 5.61
CA ASP A 49 39.83 -8.02 5.69
C ASP A 49 38.47 -7.42 5.26
N PHE A 50 38.29 -6.13 5.47
CA PHE A 50 37.12 -5.36 5.02
C PHE A 50 37.19 -4.95 3.54
N THR A 51 38.39 -4.62 3.04
CA THR A 51 38.67 -4.20 1.65
C THR A 51 38.94 -5.36 0.70
N ARG A 52 39.06 -6.60 1.18
CA ARG A 52 38.77 -7.78 0.35
C ARG A 52 37.38 -7.55 -0.24
N VAL A 53 37.34 -7.17 -1.50
CA VAL A 53 36.16 -6.74 -2.27
C VAL A 53 34.95 -7.67 -2.06
N GLY A 54 35.20 -8.94 -1.72
CA GLY A 54 34.21 -9.92 -1.29
C GLY A 54 33.48 -9.62 0.03
N SER A 55 34.13 -9.15 1.10
CA SER A 55 33.53 -8.92 2.42
C SER A 55 32.58 -7.71 2.42
N TYR A 56 32.98 -6.62 1.78
CA TYR A 56 32.14 -5.42 1.60
C TYR A 56 30.93 -5.70 0.70
N ALA A 57 31.13 -6.42 -0.42
CA ALA A 57 30.04 -6.84 -1.31
C ALA A 57 29.08 -7.84 -0.63
N LYS A 58 29.60 -8.80 0.16
CA LYS A 58 28.81 -9.75 0.94
C LYS A 58 27.99 -9.05 2.04
N SER A 59 28.57 -8.08 2.73
CA SER A 59 27.87 -7.29 3.77
C SER A 59 26.73 -6.45 3.18
N LYS A 60 26.97 -5.79 2.04
CA LYS A 60 25.91 -5.06 1.31
C LYS A 60 24.80 -5.98 0.80
N ARG A 61 25.14 -7.18 0.33
CA ARG A 61 24.17 -8.18 -0.13
C ARG A 61 23.33 -8.71 1.03
N MET A 62 23.95 -9.01 2.16
CA MET A 62 23.26 -9.49 3.36
C MET A 62 22.30 -8.45 3.95
N VAL A 63 22.71 -7.17 4.01
CA VAL A 63 21.83 -6.06 4.43
C VAL A 63 20.62 -5.92 3.50
N HIS A 64 20.84 -6.01 2.19
CA HIS A 64 19.75 -5.95 1.22
C HIS A 64 18.82 -7.17 1.32
N GLU A 65 19.36 -8.38 1.49
CA GLU A 65 18.60 -9.61 1.69
C GLU A 65 17.75 -9.55 2.98
N ALA A 66 18.31 -9.01 4.07
CA ALA A 66 17.57 -8.76 5.31
C ALA A 66 16.44 -7.72 5.14
N TYR A 67 16.68 -6.66 4.36
CA TYR A 67 15.64 -5.68 4.01
C TYR A 67 14.50 -6.31 3.20
N LEU A 68 14.84 -7.09 2.17
CA LEU A 68 13.85 -7.80 1.36
C LEU A 68 13.08 -8.85 2.17
N ALA A 69 13.75 -9.60 3.06
CA ALA A 69 13.10 -10.53 3.98
C ALA A 69 12.12 -9.77 4.91
N GLY A 70 12.52 -8.59 5.39
CA GLY A 70 11.70 -7.68 6.17
C GLY A 70 10.37 -7.34 5.50
N LEU A 71 10.41 -7.04 4.20
CA LEU A 71 9.24 -6.71 3.38
C LEU A 71 8.33 -7.92 3.09
N LEU A 72 8.91 -9.11 2.97
CA LEU A 72 8.23 -10.32 2.51
C LEU A 72 7.81 -11.28 3.63
N SER A 73 8.22 -11.01 4.87
CA SER A 73 8.01 -11.90 6.01
C SER A 73 6.56 -12.07 6.44
N SER A 74 5.65 -11.17 6.05
CA SER A 74 4.23 -11.31 6.38
C SER A 74 3.56 -12.43 5.55
N PRO A 75 2.76 -13.32 6.18
CA PRO A 75 1.98 -14.34 5.47
C PRO A 75 1.00 -13.75 4.45
N ALA A 76 0.40 -12.59 4.74
CA ALA A 76 -0.45 -11.85 3.82
C ALA A 76 0.25 -11.55 2.47
N THR A 77 1.52 -11.16 2.50
CA THR A 77 2.29 -10.87 1.27
C THR A 77 2.45 -12.13 0.42
N GLN A 78 2.77 -13.25 1.07
CA GLN A 78 2.95 -14.55 0.44
C GLN A 78 1.64 -15.05 -0.19
N PHE A 79 0.55 -14.94 0.57
CA PHE A 79 -0.79 -15.33 0.15
C PHE A 79 -1.30 -14.48 -1.03
N LYS A 80 -1.12 -13.15 -0.97
CA LYS A 80 -1.51 -12.24 -2.06
C LYS A 80 -0.80 -12.57 -3.37
N ASN A 81 0.50 -12.85 -3.33
CA ASN A 81 1.25 -13.24 -4.53
C ASN A 81 0.69 -14.55 -5.12
N PHE A 82 0.52 -15.59 -4.30
CA PHE A 82 0.00 -16.87 -4.76
C PHE A 82 -1.43 -16.77 -5.32
N ILE A 83 -2.35 -16.16 -4.56
CA ILE A 83 -3.75 -16.02 -4.98
C ILE A 83 -3.89 -15.03 -6.14
N GLY A 84 -3.09 -13.95 -6.18
CA GLY A 84 -3.07 -13.01 -7.30
C GLY A 84 -2.72 -13.72 -8.61
N THR A 85 -1.66 -14.52 -8.61
CA THR A 85 -1.28 -15.36 -9.76
C THR A 85 -2.36 -16.38 -10.12
N ALA A 86 -2.86 -17.15 -9.15
CA ALA A 86 -3.89 -18.16 -9.40
C ALA A 86 -5.20 -17.54 -9.94
N SER A 87 -5.61 -16.39 -9.37
CA SER A 87 -6.77 -15.62 -9.82
C SER A 87 -6.55 -15.09 -11.24
N PHE A 88 -5.35 -14.63 -11.56
CA PHE A 88 -5.01 -14.19 -12.92
C PHE A 88 -5.08 -15.33 -13.93
N MET A 89 -4.58 -16.52 -13.59
CA MET A 89 -4.69 -17.71 -14.44
C MET A 89 -6.15 -18.06 -14.70
N LEU A 90 -7.00 -18.08 -13.67
CA LEU A 90 -8.43 -18.34 -13.81
C LEU A 90 -9.15 -17.26 -14.64
N PHE A 91 -8.77 -16.00 -14.44
CA PHE A 91 -9.33 -14.86 -15.16
C PHE A 91 -9.01 -14.86 -16.66
N GLN A 92 -7.96 -15.57 -17.08
CA GLN A 92 -7.67 -15.78 -18.49
C GLN A 92 -8.63 -16.78 -19.17
N LEU A 93 -9.27 -17.70 -18.45
CA LEU A 93 -10.13 -18.72 -19.08
C LEU A 93 -11.32 -18.11 -19.84
N PRO A 94 -12.11 -17.17 -19.28
CA PRO A 94 -13.16 -16.50 -20.05
C PRO A 94 -12.60 -15.72 -21.25
N THR A 95 -11.41 -15.15 -21.12
CA THR A 95 -10.73 -14.45 -22.22
C THR A 95 -10.42 -15.40 -23.37
N GLU A 96 -9.88 -16.58 -23.07
CA GLU A 96 -9.55 -17.61 -24.06
C GLU A 96 -10.80 -18.19 -24.71
N ILE A 97 -11.88 -18.41 -23.95
CA ILE A 97 -13.17 -18.86 -24.51
C ILE A 97 -13.71 -17.83 -25.51
N ILE A 98 -13.77 -16.55 -25.13
CA ILE A 98 -14.24 -15.48 -26.01
C ILE A 98 -13.32 -15.36 -27.24
N ALA A 99 -12.01 -15.44 -27.04
CA ALA A 99 -11.03 -15.44 -28.13
C ALA A 99 -11.23 -16.63 -29.09
N GLY A 100 -11.52 -17.82 -28.56
CA GLY A 100 -11.86 -19.02 -29.33
C GLY A 100 -13.10 -18.82 -30.19
N VAL A 101 -14.16 -18.21 -29.64
CA VAL A 101 -15.38 -17.85 -30.38
C VAL A 101 -15.08 -16.89 -31.53
N TYR A 102 -14.31 -15.83 -31.28
CA TYR A 102 -13.86 -14.93 -32.36
C TYR A 102 -12.99 -15.65 -33.38
N GLY A 103 -12.13 -16.57 -32.93
CA GLY A 103 -11.32 -17.43 -33.77
C GLY A 103 -12.18 -18.29 -34.71
N ASP A 104 -13.24 -18.91 -34.21
CA ASP A 104 -14.19 -19.69 -35.01
C ASP A 104 -14.87 -18.85 -36.09
N VAL A 105 -15.33 -17.64 -35.74
CA VAL A 105 -15.95 -16.71 -36.70
C VAL A 105 -14.95 -16.32 -37.79
N ILE A 106 -13.72 -15.97 -37.42
CA ILE A 106 -12.66 -15.61 -38.38
C ILE A 106 -12.33 -16.79 -39.30
N ARG A 107 -12.18 -17.99 -38.75
CA ARG A 107 -11.90 -19.21 -39.52
C ARG A 107 -13.04 -19.54 -40.48
N GLY A 108 -14.29 -19.50 -40.00
CA GLY A 108 -15.49 -19.74 -40.78
C GLY A 108 -15.63 -18.77 -41.95
N GLY A 109 -15.45 -17.46 -41.70
CA GLY A 109 -15.46 -16.43 -42.74
C GLY A 109 -14.37 -16.63 -43.80
N ARG A 110 -13.14 -16.97 -43.39
CA ARG A 110 -12.04 -17.25 -44.34
C ARG A 110 -12.32 -18.47 -45.22
N LYS A 111 -12.88 -19.54 -44.63
CA LYS A 111 -13.27 -20.75 -45.35
C LYS A 111 -14.37 -20.47 -46.39
N GLN A 112 -15.35 -19.64 -46.04
CA GLN A 112 -16.47 -19.30 -46.93
C GLN A 112 -16.07 -18.34 -48.07
N LEU A 113 -15.15 -17.41 -47.82
CA LEU A 113 -14.68 -16.44 -48.82
C LEU A 113 -13.68 -17.03 -49.83
N GLY A 114 -13.40 -18.35 -49.78
CA GLY A 114 -12.47 -19.00 -50.69
C GLY A 114 -11.03 -18.44 -50.61
N MET A 115 -10.72 -17.70 -49.56
CA MET A 115 -9.41 -17.08 -49.36
C MET A 115 -8.41 -18.20 -49.05
N GLN A 116 -7.65 -18.64 -50.06
CA GLN A 116 -6.57 -19.63 -49.97
C GLN A 116 -5.36 -19.15 -49.16
N TYR A 117 -5.58 -18.47 -48.04
CA TYR A 117 -4.52 -18.19 -47.07
C TYR A 117 -4.46 -19.33 -46.06
N PRO A 118 -3.28 -19.95 -45.84
CA PRO A 118 -3.14 -21.00 -44.85
C PRO A 118 -3.55 -20.47 -43.47
N ILE A 119 -4.48 -21.16 -42.82
CA ILE A 119 -4.82 -20.91 -41.41
C ILE A 119 -3.67 -21.48 -40.60
N SER A 120 -2.91 -20.60 -39.98
CA SER A 120 -1.75 -20.97 -39.18
C SER A 120 -2.11 -21.90 -38.01
N GLU A 121 -1.11 -22.54 -37.43
CA GLU A 121 -1.26 -23.39 -36.25
C GLU A 121 -1.58 -22.56 -34.98
N ASP A 122 -1.06 -21.32 -34.90
CA ASP A 122 -1.25 -20.38 -33.80
C ASP A 122 -2.66 -19.76 -33.79
N GLN A 123 -3.66 -20.58 -33.54
CA GLN A 123 -5.06 -20.17 -33.36
C GLN A 123 -5.50 -20.45 -31.93
N VAL A 124 -6.53 -19.73 -31.49
CA VAL A 124 -7.21 -19.98 -30.21
C VAL A 124 -8.51 -20.75 -30.47
N TYR A 125 -8.77 -21.73 -29.64
CA TYR A 125 -10.00 -22.52 -29.64
C TYR A 125 -10.72 -22.43 -28.30
N VAL A 126 -12.03 -22.68 -28.31
CA VAL A 126 -12.81 -22.72 -27.07
C VAL A 126 -12.36 -23.88 -26.17
N GLU A 127 -11.99 -25.00 -26.80
CA GLU A 127 -11.49 -26.21 -26.14
C GLU A 127 -10.17 -25.98 -25.40
N ASP A 128 -9.35 -25.01 -25.83
CA ASP A 128 -8.06 -24.70 -25.21
C ASP A 128 -8.24 -24.38 -23.72
N ALA A 129 -9.28 -23.62 -23.35
CA ALA A 129 -9.54 -23.26 -21.96
C ALA A 129 -9.83 -24.50 -21.09
N PHE A 130 -10.62 -25.44 -21.60
CA PHE A 130 -10.95 -26.68 -20.86
C PHE A 130 -9.77 -27.63 -20.77
N LEU A 131 -9.00 -27.77 -21.86
CA LEU A 131 -7.79 -28.58 -21.89
C LEU A 131 -6.69 -27.99 -21.01
N ARG A 132 -6.60 -26.67 -20.91
CA ARG A 132 -5.73 -25.97 -19.96
C ARG A 132 -6.09 -26.33 -18.52
N VAL A 133 -7.36 -26.28 -18.15
CA VAL A 133 -7.84 -26.69 -16.80
C VAL A 133 -7.54 -28.17 -16.54
N LYS A 134 -7.71 -29.05 -17.53
CA LYS A 134 -7.28 -30.44 -17.42
C LYS A 134 -5.78 -30.55 -17.16
N GLY A 135 -4.96 -29.81 -17.91
CA GLY A 135 -3.51 -29.75 -17.71
C GLY A 135 -3.13 -29.29 -16.30
N TRP A 136 -3.84 -28.30 -15.75
CA TRP A 136 -3.63 -27.86 -14.37
C TRP A 136 -3.92 -28.96 -13.35
N SER A 137 -5.04 -29.67 -13.51
CA SER A 137 -5.41 -30.80 -12.66
C SER A 137 -4.38 -31.93 -12.73
N ASP A 138 -3.97 -32.31 -13.94
CA ASP A 138 -3.03 -33.40 -14.17
C ASP A 138 -1.62 -33.07 -13.64
N ALA A 139 -1.24 -31.78 -13.53
CA ALA A 139 0.04 -31.32 -12.99
C ALA A 139 0.09 -31.16 -11.47
N PHE A 140 -1.01 -31.25 -10.73
CA PHE A 140 -1.04 -30.89 -9.30
C PHE A 140 0.01 -31.66 -8.47
N GLY A 141 0.14 -32.97 -8.71
CA GLY A 141 1.13 -33.80 -8.02
C GLY A 141 2.58 -33.44 -8.38
N ASP A 142 2.84 -33.11 -9.64
CA ASP A 142 4.18 -32.73 -10.10
C ASP A 142 4.55 -31.31 -9.63
N ALA A 143 3.57 -30.40 -9.56
CA ALA A 143 3.72 -29.08 -8.99
C ALA A 143 4.09 -29.12 -7.51
N LEU A 144 3.46 -30.02 -6.72
CA LEU A 144 3.85 -30.25 -5.31
C LEU A 144 5.29 -30.77 -5.19
N LYS A 145 5.73 -31.64 -6.09
CA LYS A 145 7.12 -32.11 -6.14
C LYS A 145 8.07 -30.96 -6.46
N ALA A 146 7.79 -30.16 -7.49
CA ALA A 146 8.59 -29.00 -7.87
C ALA A 146 8.72 -27.99 -6.72
N ALA A 147 7.61 -27.69 -6.05
CA ALA A 147 7.57 -26.84 -4.87
C ALA A 147 8.42 -27.41 -3.71
N SER A 148 8.31 -28.73 -3.46
CA SER A 148 9.10 -29.38 -2.42
C SER A 148 10.59 -29.39 -2.74
N ILE A 149 10.96 -29.54 -4.01
CA ILE A 149 12.37 -29.46 -4.45
C ILE A 149 12.86 -28.04 -4.18
N ALA A 150 12.15 -27.03 -4.68
CA ALA A 150 12.49 -25.63 -4.52
C ALA A 150 12.61 -25.18 -3.04
N TRP A 151 11.71 -25.67 -2.17
CA TRP A 151 11.78 -25.44 -0.73
C TRP A 151 13.03 -26.03 -0.09
N ARG A 152 13.43 -27.25 -0.51
CA ARG A 152 14.57 -27.99 0.06
C ARG A 152 15.90 -27.50 -0.50
N THR A 153 15.96 -27.10 -1.76
CA THR A 153 17.19 -26.73 -2.47
C THR A 153 17.43 -25.23 -2.53
N GLU A 154 16.43 -24.39 -2.25
CA GLU A 154 16.46 -22.94 -2.50
C GLU A 154 16.72 -22.57 -3.98
N MET A 155 16.49 -23.50 -4.91
CA MET A 155 16.76 -23.33 -6.34
C MET A 155 15.54 -23.68 -7.18
N PRO A 156 15.36 -23.04 -8.35
CA PRO A 156 14.32 -23.44 -9.31
C PRO A 156 14.44 -24.93 -9.66
N ALA A 157 13.32 -25.61 -9.89
CA ALA A 157 13.31 -27.06 -10.08
C ALA A 157 14.10 -27.52 -11.33
N GLY A 158 14.36 -26.61 -12.28
CA GLY A 158 15.16 -26.84 -13.48
C GLY A 158 16.63 -26.40 -13.41
N ALA A 159 17.16 -26.02 -12.25
CA ALA A 159 18.57 -25.64 -12.11
C ALA A 159 19.51 -26.84 -12.29
N SER A 160 20.68 -26.63 -12.90
CA SER A 160 21.59 -27.73 -13.23
C SER A 160 22.21 -28.34 -11.97
N LYS A 161 22.57 -29.64 -12.03
CA LYS A 161 23.25 -30.34 -10.92
C LYS A 161 24.55 -29.62 -10.49
N LEU A 162 25.22 -28.94 -11.44
CA LEU A 162 26.41 -28.13 -11.20
C LEU A 162 26.09 -26.90 -10.34
N ASP A 163 24.96 -26.24 -10.57
CA ASP A 163 24.53 -25.08 -9.78
C ASP A 163 24.19 -25.48 -8.32
N VAL A 164 23.69 -26.71 -8.12
CA VAL A 164 23.42 -27.31 -6.79
C VAL A 164 24.72 -27.65 -6.05
N GLU A 165 25.69 -28.27 -6.74
CA GLU A 165 27.01 -28.61 -6.19
C GLU A 165 27.86 -27.37 -5.88
N GLN A 166 27.79 -26.34 -6.73
CA GLN A 166 28.50 -25.08 -6.56
C GLN A 166 27.92 -24.24 -5.40
N TYR A 167 26.62 -24.38 -5.12
CA TYR A 167 25.98 -23.78 -3.94
C TYR A 167 26.37 -24.53 -2.64
N ALA A 168 26.37 -25.87 -2.65
CA ALA A 168 26.85 -26.68 -1.53
C ALA A 168 28.32 -26.40 -1.17
N ALA A 169 29.15 -26.06 -2.16
CA ALA A 169 30.53 -25.62 -1.95
C ALA A 169 30.67 -24.16 -1.42
N THR A 170 29.63 -23.33 -1.62
CA THR A 170 29.61 -21.92 -1.16
C THR A 170 29.06 -21.80 0.27
N VAL A 171 28.25 -22.76 0.72
CA VAL A 171 27.87 -22.99 2.13
C VAL A 171 29.04 -23.73 2.78
N GLY A 172 30.04 -22.96 3.19
CA GLY A 172 31.41 -23.43 3.39
C GLY A 172 31.60 -24.65 4.27
N GLU A 173 32.45 -25.55 3.76
CA GLU A 173 33.15 -26.65 4.42
C GLU A 173 34.13 -26.13 5.51
N SER A 174 33.67 -25.28 6.43
CA SER A 174 34.45 -24.81 7.58
C SER A 174 33.75 -25.21 8.87
N ASN A 175 34.45 -25.97 9.72
CA ASN A 175 33.92 -26.60 10.92
C ASN A 175 33.82 -25.67 12.15
N SER A 176 33.79 -24.35 11.95
CA SER A 176 33.77 -23.38 13.04
C SER A 176 32.35 -23.15 13.59
N PHE A 177 32.20 -22.94 14.90
CA PHE A 177 30.95 -22.49 15.53
C PHE A 177 30.38 -21.21 14.86
N PHE A 178 31.25 -20.42 14.22
CA PHE A 178 30.93 -19.25 13.41
C PHE A 178 30.14 -19.55 12.13
N SER A 179 30.45 -20.64 11.40
CA SER A 179 29.72 -21.02 10.18
C SER A 179 28.36 -21.63 10.50
N LYS A 180 28.29 -22.50 11.52
CA LYS A 180 27.03 -23.14 11.95
C LYS A 180 25.98 -22.14 12.44
N SER A 181 26.39 -21.09 13.16
CA SER A 181 25.46 -20.02 13.60
C SER A 181 25.06 -19.07 12.46
N LEU A 182 25.94 -18.80 11.50
CA LEU A 182 25.61 -18.04 10.28
C LEU A 182 24.70 -18.84 9.34
N ASP A 183 24.87 -20.16 9.26
CA ASP A 183 24.00 -21.05 8.48
C ASP A 183 22.61 -21.14 9.10
N GLU A 184 22.48 -21.24 10.43
CA GLU A 184 21.17 -21.22 11.10
C GLU A 184 20.46 -19.87 11.00
N LEU A 185 21.21 -18.77 11.10
CA LEU A 185 20.69 -17.42 10.93
C LEU A 185 20.27 -17.19 9.47
N GLY A 186 21.09 -17.57 8.50
CA GLY A 186 20.77 -17.53 7.07
C GLY A 186 19.55 -18.39 6.70
N LYS A 187 19.42 -19.60 7.26
CA LYS A 187 18.26 -20.49 7.03
C LYS A 187 16.94 -19.85 7.47
N ARG A 188 16.91 -19.17 8.62
CA ARG A 188 15.69 -18.51 9.13
C ARG A 188 15.34 -17.25 8.34
N MET A 189 16.34 -16.45 7.99
CA MET A 189 16.20 -15.25 7.14
C MET A 189 15.60 -15.55 5.78
N ARG A 190 15.81 -16.77 5.28
CA ARG A 190 15.36 -17.21 3.96
C ARG A 190 14.00 -17.87 3.92
N ILE A 191 13.34 -18.10 5.06
CA ILE A 191 12.00 -18.70 5.09
C ILE A 191 11.01 -17.96 4.18
N PRO A 192 10.91 -16.62 4.20
CA PRO A 192 10.02 -15.90 3.30
C PRO A 192 10.36 -16.11 1.82
N PHE A 193 11.66 -16.19 1.48
CA PHE A 193 12.11 -16.44 0.10
C PHE A 193 11.85 -17.87 -0.36
N ARG A 194 12.03 -18.86 0.53
CA ARG A 194 11.74 -20.27 0.24
C ARG A 194 10.26 -20.51 0.00
N LEU A 195 9.38 -19.86 0.77
CA LEU A 195 7.93 -19.93 0.55
C LEU A 195 7.54 -19.32 -0.81
N LEU A 196 8.07 -18.13 -1.15
CA LEU A 196 7.83 -17.52 -2.45
C LEU A 196 8.30 -18.41 -3.59
N LEU A 197 9.53 -18.93 -3.50
CA LEU A 197 10.11 -19.77 -4.54
C LEU A 197 9.31 -21.06 -4.72
N ALA A 198 8.90 -21.71 -3.63
CA ALA A 198 8.09 -22.92 -3.69
C ALA A 198 6.72 -22.66 -4.31
N ALA A 199 6.05 -21.57 -3.94
CA ALA A 199 4.77 -21.17 -4.52
C ALA A 199 4.90 -20.80 -6.01
N ASP A 200 5.99 -20.14 -6.39
CA ASP A 200 6.27 -19.77 -7.78
C ASP A 200 6.53 -21.00 -8.66
N GLU A 201 7.38 -21.95 -8.22
CA GLU A 201 7.65 -23.19 -8.95
C GLU A 201 6.44 -24.12 -9.03
N PHE A 202 5.62 -24.19 -7.96
CA PHE A 202 4.31 -24.83 -7.99
C PHE A 202 3.46 -24.26 -9.13
N THR A 203 3.33 -22.93 -9.17
CA THR A 203 2.41 -22.26 -10.11
C THR A 203 2.93 -22.30 -11.54
N LYS A 204 4.25 -22.18 -11.75
CA LYS A 204 4.88 -22.36 -13.06
C LYS A 204 4.64 -23.76 -13.61
N THR A 205 4.78 -24.79 -12.79
CA THR A 205 4.55 -26.19 -13.22
C THR A 205 3.11 -26.40 -13.68
N ILE A 206 2.14 -25.85 -12.93
CA ILE A 206 0.72 -25.85 -13.32
C ILE A 206 0.52 -25.08 -14.64
N SER A 207 1.05 -23.86 -14.74
CA SER A 207 0.92 -23.02 -15.94
C SER A 207 1.49 -23.69 -17.18
N GLN A 208 2.72 -24.22 -17.11
CA GLN A 208 3.39 -24.93 -18.19
C GLN A 208 2.57 -26.14 -18.65
N ARG A 209 2.07 -26.96 -17.72
CA ARG A 209 1.24 -28.11 -18.11
C ARG A 209 -0.07 -27.68 -18.77
N GLY A 210 -0.70 -26.62 -18.28
CA GLY A 210 -1.87 -26.05 -18.92
C GLY A 210 -1.59 -25.64 -20.36
N GLU A 211 -0.52 -24.88 -20.61
CA GLU A 211 -0.15 -24.46 -21.98
C GLU A 211 0.20 -25.65 -22.88
N PHE A 212 0.91 -26.64 -22.35
CA PHE A 212 1.26 -27.84 -23.09
C PHE A 212 0.04 -28.55 -23.67
N TYR A 213 -1.04 -28.68 -22.89
CA TYR A 213 -2.30 -29.25 -23.37
C TYR A 213 -2.95 -28.40 -24.47
N THR A 214 -2.85 -27.07 -24.40
CA THR A 214 -3.35 -26.20 -25.48
C THR A 214 -2.51 -26.32 -26.76
N LEU A 215 -1.19 -26.50 -26.65
CA LEU A 215 -0.32 -26.71 -27.82
C LEU A 215 -0.61 -28.05 -28.50
N LEU A 216 -0.86 -29.11 -27.72
CA LEU A 216 -1.33 -30.39 -28.24
C LEU A 216 -2.63 -30.24 -29.02
N ASN A 217 -3.59 -29.48 -28.49
CA ASN A 217 -4.86 -29.21 -29.18
C ASN A 217 -4.66 -28.41 -30.47
N LYS A 218 -3.83 -27.36 -30.44
CA LYS A 218 -3.54 -26.55 -31.63
C LYS A 218 -2.96 -27.38 -32.76
N ARG A 219 -1.99 -28.26 -32.44
CA ARG A 219 -1.37 -29.18 -33.39
C ARG A 219 -2.37 -30.19 -33.94
N TYR A 220 -3.20 -30.78 -33.07
CA TYR A 220 -4.31 -31.66 -33.45
C TYR A 220 -5.29 -30.98 -34.41
N GLN A 221 -5.79 -29.79 -34.06
CA GLN A 221 -6.74 -29.03 -34.86
C GLN A 221 -6.14 -28.58 -36.20
N HIS A 222 -4.86 -28.22 -36.21
CA HIS A 222 -4.14 -27.87 -37.44
C HIS A 222 -3.99 -29.07 -38.38
N ALA A 223 -3.63 -30.25 -37.87
CA ALA A 223 -3.56 -31.48 -38.64
C ALA A 223 -4.91 -31.85 -39.27
N LEU A 224 -6.00 -31.78 -38.50
CA LEU A 224 -7.37 -31.99 -39.01
C LEU A 224 -7.73 -31.02 -40.14
N ARG A 225 -7.40 -29.73 -39.98
CA ARG A 225 -7.66 -28.72 -41.04
C ARG A 225 -6.88 -28.97 -42.31
N ASN A 226 -5.69 -29.59 -42.20
CA ASN A 226 -4.87 -29.96 -43.34
C ASN A 226 -5.31 -31.29 -43.99
N GLY A 227 -6.43 -31.86 -43.57
CA GLY A 227 -7.05 -33.02 -44.21
C GLY A 227 -6.58 -34.37 -43.67
N MET A 228 -5.82 -34.39 -42.56
CA MET A 228 -5.46 -35.64 -41.88
C MET A 228 -6.68 -36.28 -41.20
N THR A 229 -6.66 -37.60 -41.03
CA THR A 229 -7.68 -38.31 -40.25
C THR A 229 -7.53 -37.99 -38.76
N GLU A 230 -8.56 -38.24 -37.95
CA GLU A 230 -8.50 -38.05 -36.49
C GLU A 230 -7.35 -38.83 -35.85
N GLN A 231 -7.10 -40.05 -36.32
CA GLN A 231 -5.99 -40.87 -35.82
C GLN A 231 -4.63 -40.25 -36.18
N GLN A 232 -4.44 -39.82 -37.43
CA GLN A 232 -3.21 -39.14 -37.85
C GLN A 232 -2.98 -37.82 -37.13
N ALA A 233 -4.03 -37.03 -36.90
CA ALA A 233 -3.95 -35.79 -36.15
C ALA A 233 -3.61 -36.03 -34.67
N SER A 234 -4.14 -37.10 -34.08
CA SER A 234 -3.80 -37.53 -32.71
C SER A 234 -2.34 -37.97 -32.62
N ASP A 235 -1.86 -38.75 -33.60
CA ASP A 235 -0.46 -39.19 -33.66
C ASP A 235 0.48 -37.97 -33.79
N GLU A 236 0.12 -37.01 -34.65
CA GLU A 236 0.87 -35.76 -34.85
C GLU A 236 0.93 -34.91 -33.56
N ALA A 237 -0.17 -34.80 -32.83
CA ALA A 237 -0.17 -34.15 -31.53
C ALA A 237 0.67 -34.93 -30.49
N ALA A 238 0.56 -36.27 -30.49
CA ALA A 238 1.32 -37.13 -29.59
C ALA A 238 2.84 -37.05 -29.81
N MET A 239 3.31 -36.71 -31.02
CA MET A 239 4.72 -36.45 -31.27
C MET A 239 5.28 -35.33 -30.37
N LEU A 240 4.47 -34.36 -29.97
CA LEU A 240 4.87 -33.30 -29.05
C LEU A 240 5.05 -33.82 -27.59
N LEU A 241 4.41 -34.93 -27.24
CA LEU A 241 4.63 -35.63 -25.97
C LEU A 241 6.01 -36.31 -25.92
N LEU A 242 6.52 -36.73 -27.09
CA LEU A 242 7.81 -37.41 -27.21
C LEU A 242 8.99 -36.42 -27.16
N ASP A 243 8.80 -35.22 -27.69
CA ASP A 243 9.78 -34.12 -27.58
C ASP A 243 9.13 -32.84 -27.03
N PRO A 244 8.89 -32.77 -25.70
CA PRO A 244 8.37 -31.56 -25.07
C PRO A 244 9.38 -30.40 -25.09
N THR A 245 10.66 -30.66 -25.39
CA THR A 245 11.69 -29.61 -25.42
C THR A 245 11.51 -28.67 -26.61
N ALA A 246 10.92 -29.17 -27.70
CA ALA A 246 10.57 -28.37 -28.88
C ALA A 246 9.66 -27.18 -28.58
N VAL A 247 8.88 -27.22 -27.49
CA VAL A 247 7.99 -26.13 -27.07
C VAL A 247 8.39 -25.52 -25.73
N ALA A 248 9.56 -25.84 -25.20
CA ALA A 248 10.01 -25.37 -23.89
C ALA A 248 9.98 -23.82 -23.77
N ASP A 249 10.31 -23.11 -24.84
CA ASP A 249 10.29 -21.64 -24.86
C ASP A 249 8.87 -21.07 -24.72
N ASP A 250 7.88 -21.67 -25.40
CA ASP A 250 6.47 -21.27 -25.28
C ASP A 250 5.93 -21.56 -23.88
N LEU A 251 6.27 -22.73 -23.33
CA LEU A 251 5.90 -23.10 -21.96
C LEU A 251 6.52 -22.15 -20.94
N ASN A 252 7.80 -21.82 -21.09
CA ASN A 252 8.49 -20.87 -20.22
C ASN A 252 7.95 -19.44 -20.36
N HIS A 253 7.60 -19.03 -21.58
CA HIS A 253 6.96 -17.74 -21.82
C HIS A 253 5.61 -17.66 -21.10
N LYS A 254 4.75 -18.68 -21.24
CA LYS A 254 3.45 -18.72 -20.56
C LYS A 254 3.59 -18.76 -19.04
N ALA A 255 4.54 -19.54 -18.52
CA ALA A 255 4.82 -19.61 -17.10
C ALA A 255 5.19 -18.23 -16.52
N ARG A 256 6.12 -17.52 -17.17
CA ARG A 256 6.51 -16.16 -16.78
C ARG A 256 5.40 -15.13 -17.00
N PHE A 257 4.52 -15.35 -17.98
CA PHE A 257 3.34 -14.51 -18.21
C PHE A 257 2.37 -14.64 -17.03
N ASP A 258 2.05 -15.87 -16.64
CA ASP A 258 1.10 -16.18 -15.58
C ASP A 258 1.62 -15.74 -14.21
N THR A 259 2.89 -16.01 -13.89
CA THR A 259 3.50 -15.62 -12.61
C THR A 259 3.95 -14.15 -12.54
N LEU A 260 3.59 -13.31 -13.52
CA LEU A 260 3.94 -11.89 -13.58
C LEU A 260 5.47 -11.63 -13.58
N GLN A 261 6.24 -12.58 -14.12
CA GLN A 261 7.71 -12.54 -14.22
C GLN A 261 8.21 -12.31 -15.65
N SER A 262 7.37 -11.75 -16.52
CA SER A 262 7.76 -11.49 -17.90
C SER A 262 8.79 -10.36 -18.00
N ASP A 263 9.57 -10.36 -19.07
CA ASP A 263 10.48 -9.27 -19.36
C ASP A 263 9.70 -7.95 -19.52
N LEU A 264 10.16 -6.92 -18.81
CA LEU A 264 9.56 -5.60 -18.76
C LEU A 264 9.95 -4.72 -19.96
N GLY A 265 10.91 -5.16 -20.79
CA GLY A 265 11.40 -4.39 -21.93
C GLY A 265 11.91 -3.00 -21.52
N PHE A 266 11.39 -1.94 -22.12
CA PHE A 266 11.76 -0.55 -21.84
C PHE A 266 11.62 -0.17 -20.35
N PHE A 267 10.55 -0.62 -19.68
CA PHE A 267 10.36 -0.37 -18.25
C PHE A 267 11.41 -1.09 -17.39
N GLY A 268 11.89 -2.26 -17.84
CA GLY A 268 13.00 -2.98 -17.20
C GLY A 268 14.32 -2.23 -17.30
N GLN A 269 14.56 -1.54 -18.42
CA GLN A 269 15.76 -0.72 -18.58
C GLN A 269 15.75 0.51 -17.67
N ILE A 270 14.59 1.17 -17.54
CA ILE A 270 14.41 2.32 -16.63
C ILE A 270 14.55 1.89 -15.18
N THR A 271 13.75 0.91 -14.75
CA THR A 271 13.76 0.42 -13.37
C THR A 271 15.12 -0.18 -13.00
N GLY A 272 15.75 -0.92 -13.91
CA GLY A 272 17.09 -1.46 -13.72
C GLY A 272 18.17 -0.37 -13.60
N ARG A 273 18.10 0.72 -14.38
CA ARG A 273 19.01 1.86 -14.24
C ARG A 273 18.81 2.55 -12.89
N PHE A 274 17.57 2.74 -12.46
CA PHE A 274 17.23 3.31 -11.16
C PHE A 274 17.72 2.42 -10.01
N GLN A 275 17.43 1.12 -10.04
CA GLN A 275 17.86 0.14 -9.02
C GLN A 275 19.37 0.01 -8.87
N ARG A 276 20.17 0.32 -9.91
CA ARG A 276 21.64 0.35 -9.82
C ARG A 276 22.19 1.52 -9.01
N THR A 277 21.38 2.53 -8.72
CA THR A 277 21.78 3.65 -7.84
C THR A 277 21.81 3.21 -6.37
N PHE A 278 22.50 3.97 -5.51
CA PHE A 278 22.58 3.65 -4.08
C PHE A 278 21.19 3.54 -3.44
N PHE A 279 20.28 4.46 -3.79
CA PHE A 279 18.92 4.55 -3.24
C PHE A 279 17.88 3.72 -4.01
N GLY A 280 18.01 3.57 -5.32
CA GLY A 280 16.93 3.00 -6.14
C GLY A 280 16.59 1.54 -5.84
N ARG A 281 17.53 0.73 -5.38
CA ARG A 281 17.26 -0.66 -4.91
C ARG A 281 16.51 -0.73 -3.58
N PHE A 282 16.53 0.34 -2.79
CA PHE A 282 15.79 0.43 -1.53
C PHE A 282 14.41 1.05 -1.75
N ILE A 283 14.32 2.02 -2.65
CA ILE A 283 13.05 2.67 -3.01
C ILE A 283 12.17 1.73 -3.84
N LEU A 284 12.79 0.98 -4.76
CA LEU A 284 12.09 0.08 -5.67
C LEU A 284 12.68 -1.35 -5.53
N PRO A 285 12.38 -2.05 -4.43
CA PRO A 285 12.89 -3.40 -4.19
C PRO A 285 12.32 -4.43 -5.18
N PHE A 286 11.07 -4.23 -5.62
CA PHE A 286 10.36 -5.14 -6.53
C PHE A 286 9.85 -4.36 -7.75
N ALA A 287 10.51 -4.53 -8.91
CA ALA A 287 10.09 -3.89 -10.17
C ALA A 287 9.19 -4.81 -10.99
N THR A 288 9.58 -6.07 -11.13
CA THR A 288 9.05 -6.97 -12.16
C THR A 288 7.61 -7.36 -11.95
N ALA A 289 7.26 -7.95 -10.80
CA ALA A 289 5.90 -8.41 -10.56
C ALA A 289 4.88 -7.26 -10.55
N PRO A 290 5.09 -6.13 -9.84
CA PRO A 290 4.14 -5.02 -9.85
C PRO A 290 3.99 -4.37 -11.24
N THR A 291 5.10 -4.19 -11.98
CA THR A 291 5.04 -3.62 -13.33
C THR A 291 4.31 -4.57 -14.29
N ASN A 292 4.56 -5.88 -14.22
CA ASN A 292 3.81 -6.84 -15.01
C ASN A 292 2.34 -6.86 -14.63
N ALA A 293 2.00 -6.79 -13.34
CA ALA A 293 0.60 -6.74 -12.89
C ALA A 293 -0.15 -5.54 -13.52
N LEU A 294 0.50 -4.37 -13.55
CA LEU A 294 0.06 -3.18 -14.26
C LEU A 294 -0.11 -3.46 -15.77
N LEU A 295 0.92 -3.98 -16.44
CA LEU A 295 0.87 -4.24 -17.88
C LEU A 295 -0.25 -5.24 -18.24
N ARG A 296 -0.43 -6.31 -17.44
CA ARG A 296 -1.50 -7.29 -17.61
C ARG A 296 -2.88 -6.70 -17.37
N THR A 297 -3.02 -5.78 -16.43
CA THR A 297 -4.28 -5.04 -16.21
C THR A 297 -4.62 -4.20 -17.44
N MET A 298 -3.64 -3.48 -17.96
CA MET A 298 -3.78 -2.64 -19.15
C MET A 298 -4.08 -3.42 -20.43
N GLU A 299 -3.68 -4.70 -20.52
CA GLU A 299 -4.03 -5.54 -21.66
C GLU A 299 -5.56 -5.73 -21.84
N TYR A 300 -6.38 -5.45 -20.81
CA TYR A 300 -7.84 -5.48 -20.87
C TYR A 300 -8.48 -4.12 -21.18
N THR A 301 -7.67 -3.08 -21.35
CA THR A 301 -8.13 -1.72 -21.68
C THR A 301 -7.66 -1.34 -23.10
N PRO A 302 -8.32 -0.36 -23.76
CA PRO A 302 -7.90 0.10 -25.08
C PRO A 302 -6.60 0.92 -25.06
N PHE A 303 -6.02 1.18 -23.88
CA PHE A 303 -4.84 2.03 -23.69
C PHE A 303 -3.50 1.27 -23.73
N SER A 304 -3.51 0.04 -24.25
CA SER A 304 -2.33 -0.83 -24.30
C SER A 304 -2.06 -1.36 -25.70
N LYS A 305 -0.98 -2.14 -25.84
CA LYS A 305 -0.62 -2.85 -27.08
C LYS A 305 -1.76 -3.74 -27.62
N THR A 306 -2.74 -4.12 -26.79
CA THR A 306 -3.90 -4.91 -27.22
C THR A 306 -4.68 -4.22 -28.35
N ALA A 307 -4.74 -2.88 -28.35
CA ALA A 307 -5.36 -2.12 -29.45
C ALA A 307 -4.61 -2.30 -30.78
N ILE A 308 -3.28 -2.45 -30.73
CA ILE A 308 -2.45 -2.75 -31.90
C ILE A 308 -2.65 -4.21 -32.34
N ASP A 309 -2.67 -5.14 -31.38
CA ASP A 309 -2.86 -6.57 -31.65
C ASP A 309 -4.20 -6.87 -32.35
N LEU A 310 -5.24 -6.05 -32.09
CA LEU A 310 -6.54 -6.12 -32.75
C LEU A 310 -6.46 -6.00 -34.29
N SER A 311 -5.43 -5.33 -34.81
CA SER A 311 -5.21 -5.19 -36.25
C SER A 311 -4.82 -6.49 -36.96
N GLY A 312 -4.44 -7.54 -36.20
CA GLY A 312 -3.98 -8.81 -36.74
C GLY A 312 -2.55 -8.81 -37.29
N ARG A 313 -1.86 -7.66 -37.27
CA ARG A 313 -0.48 -7.52 -37.75
C ARG A 313 0.53 -8.38 -36.98
N ASN A 314 0.24 -8.68 -35.72
CA ASN A 314 1.14 -9.44 -34.83
C ASN A 314 0.82 -10.95 -34.78
N GLY A 315 -0.04 -11.43 -35.67
CA GLY A 315 -0.46 -12.83 -35.76
C GLY A 315 -1.92 -13.06 -35.34
N PRO A 316 -2.56 -14.12 -35.87
CA PRO A 316 -3.97 -14.42 -35.60
C PRO A 316 -4.26 -14.76 -34.15
N GLN A 317 -3.35 -15.47 -33.46
CA GLN A 317 -3.51 -15.76 -32.03
C GLN A 317 -3.64 -14.48 -31.21
N LYS A 318 -2.75 -13.50 -31.43
CA LYS A 318 -2.75 -12.23 -30.71
C LYS A 318 -3.99 -11.40 -31.03
N GLN A 319 -4.46 -11.43 -32.28
CA GLN A 319 -5.70 -10.79 -32.66
C GLN A 319 -6.90 -11.34 -31.89
N GLN A 320 -7.04 -12.67 -31.86
CA GLN A 320 -8.14 -13.36 -31.18
C GLN A 320 -8.11 -13.10 -29.68
N LEU A 321 -6.92 -13.22 -29.06
CA LEU A 321 -6.74 -12.87 -27.65
C LEU A 321 -7.03 -11.39 -27.38
N ALA A 322 -6.67 -10.47 -28.27
CA ALA A 322 -6.98 -9.06 -28.13
C ALA A 322 -8.50 -8.79 -28.16
N MET A 323 -9.22 -9.44 -29.08
CA MET A 323 -10.69 -9.40 -29.10
C MET A 323 -11.28 -9.93 -27.80
N GLY A 324 -10.78 -11.07 -27.31
CA GLY A 324 -11.19 -11.66 -26.03
C GLY A 324 -10.97 -10.70 -24.84
N LYS A 325 -9.77 -10.13 -24.72
CA LYS A 325 -9.39 -9.23 -23.61
C LYS A 325 -10.20 -7.96 -23.61
N LEU A 326 -10.36 -7.30 -24.76
CA LEU A 326 -11.13 -6.05 -24.85
C LEU A 326 -12.63 -6.28 -24.61
N THR A 327 -13.16 -7.42 -25.07
CA THR A 327 -14.56 -7.80 -24.82
C THR A 327 -14.81 -8.05 -23.34
N LEU A 328 -13.96 -8.88 -22.70
CA LEU A 328 -14.07 -9.15 -21.27
C LEU A 328 -13.86 -7.90 -20.42
N GLY A 329 -12.83 -7.10 -20.75
CA GLY A 329 -12.54 -5.83 -20.08
C GLY A 329 -13.71 -4.86 -20.15
N SER A 330 -14.33 -4.72 -21.32
CA SER A 330 -15.53 -3.88 -21.51
C SER A 330 -16.73 -4.40 -20.72
N ALA A 331 -16.94 -5.71 -20.67
CA ALA A 331 -18.02 -6.32 -19.89
C ALA A 331 -17.84 -6.10 -18.38
N ILE A 332 -16.61 -6.24 -17.88
CA ILE A 332 -16.27 -6.00 -16.47
C ILE A 332 -16.45 -4.53 -16.13
N LEU A 333 -15.99 -3.63 -16.98
CA LEU A 333 -16.17 -2.20 -16.81
C LEU A 333 -17.67 -1.86 -16.70
N PHE A 334 -18.49 -2.37 -17.61
CA PHE A 334 -19.94 -2.15 -17.59
C PHE A 334 -20.59 -2.70 -16.30
N LYS A 335 -20.20 -3.91 -15.86
CA LYS A 335 -20.73 -4.51 -14.63
C LYS A 335 -20.24 -3.78 -13.37
N THR A 336 -18.99 -3.35 -13.36
CA THR A 336 -18.40 -2.58 -12.26
C THR A 336 -19.06 -1.21 -12.17
N GLN A 337 -19.39 -0.59 -13.29
CA GLN A 337 -20.15 0.65 -13.33
C GLN A 337 -21.53 0.50 -12.68
N GLN A 338 -22.28 -0.55 -13.03
CA GLN A 338 -23.57 -0.83 -12.38
C GLN A 338 -23.40 -1.05 -10.88
N ALA A 339 -22.39 -1.84 -10.48
CA ALA A 339 -22.10 -2.07 -9.07
C ALA A 339 -21.68 -0.79 -8.32
N ALA A 340 -20.95 0.13 -8.96
CA ALA A 340 -20.50 1.38 -8.36
C ALA A 340 -21.67 2.35 -8.17
N MET A 341 -22.57 2.45 -9.16
CA MET A 341 -23.79 3.24 -9.06
C MET A 341 -24.72 2.71 -7.95
N ASP A 342 -24.78 1.39 -7.75
CA ASP A 342 -25.51 0.76 -6.66
C ASP A 342 -24.81 0.87 -5.28
N GLY A 343 -23.61 1.46 -5.22
CA GLY A 343 -22.78 1.52 -4.02
C GLY A 343 -22.22 0.16 -3.57
N LYS A 344 -22.31 -0.89 -4.40
CA LYS A 344 -21.80 -2.25 -4.13
C LYS A 344 -20.29 -2.37 -4.31
N ILE A 345 -19.64 -1.37 -4.90
CA ILE A 345 -18.19 -1.32 -5.04
C ILE A 345 -17.68 0.11 -4.81
N THR A 346 -16.54 0.24 -4.13
CA THR A 346 -15.89 1.53 -3.85
C THR A 346 -14.63 1.72 -4.68
N GLY A 347 -14.40 2.94 -5.19
CA GLY A 347 -13.17 3.36 -5.85
C GLY A 347 -12.11 3.86 -4.87
N GLY A 348 -11.24 4.77 -5.34
CA GLY A 348 -10.18 5.37 -4.52
C GLY A 348 -10.71 6.33 -3.46
N PHE A 349 -9.83 6.81 -2.59
CA PHE A 349 -10.22 7.85 -1.65
C PHE A 349 -10.54 9.16 -2.40
N PRO A 350 -11.59 9.91 -2.00
CA PRO A 350 -11.81 11.24 -2.53
C PRO A 350 -10.61 12.18 -2.30
N GLU A 351 -10.39 13.09 -3.23
CA GLU A 351 -9.24 14.01 -3.21
C GLU A 351 -9.37 15.10 -2.14
N THR A 352 -10.59 15.54 -1.82
CA THR A 352 -10.82 16.62 -0.86
C THR A 352 -10.98 16.09 0.57
N ALA A 353 -10.46 16.83 1.55
CA ALA A 353 -10.60 16.45 2.97
C ALA A 353 -12.07 16.39 3.41
N ALA A 354 -12.92 17.30 2.91
CA ALA A 354 -14.34 17.33 3.20
C ALA A 354 -15.04 16.03 2.75
N GLN A 355 -14.82 15.58 1.51
CA GLN A 355 -15.40 14.34 1.01
C GLN A 355 -14.87 13.11 1.75
N ARG A 356 -13.59 13.10 2.15
CA ARG A 356 -13.04 12.01 2.97
C ARG A 356 -13.66 11.94 4.36
N ASN A 357 -13.93 13.08 4.99
CA ASN A 357 -14.57 13.14 6.29
C ASN A 357 -16.05 12.77 6.22
N ALA A 358 -16.68 12.97 5.06
CA ALA A 358 -18.05 12.55 4.76
C ALA A 358 -18.16 11.06 4.37
N LEU A 359 -17.08 10.29 4.40
CA LEU A 359 -17.18 8.85 4.19
C LEU A 359 -17.77 8.17 5.44
N PRO A 360 -18.62 7.15 5.26
CA PRO A 360 -19.08 6.35 6.38
C PRO A 360 -17.93 5.81 7.24
N ARG A 361 -18.17 5.69 8.55
CA ARG A 361 -17.22 5.07 9.47
C ARG A 361 -16.88 3.65 8.98
N GLY A 362 -15.60 3.28 8.96
CA GLY A 362 -15.16 1.97 8.47
C GLY A 362 -15.15 1.82 6.94
N TRP A 363 -15.52 2.85 6.17
CA TRP A 363 -15.41 2.84 4.71
C TRP A 363 -13.99 2.49 4.26
N GLN A 364 -13.91 1.75 3.17
CA GLN A 364 -12.64 1.29 2.63
C GLN A 364 -12.58 1.49 1.11
N PRO A 365 -11.45 2.01 0.57
CA PRO A 365 -11.28 2.12 -0.88
C PRO A 365 -11.15 0.74 -1.51
N TYR A 366 -11.43 0.66 -2.81
CA TYR A 366 -11.26 -0.54 -3.63
C TYR A 366 -11.84 -1.78 -2.96
N SER A 367 -13.12 -1.70 -2.58
CA SER A 367 -13.79 -2.74 -1.80
C SER A 367 -15.18 -3.06 -2.33
N PHE A 368 -15.55 -4.34 -2.27
CA PHE A 368 -16.94 -4.75 -2.39
C PHE A 368 -17.70 -4.37 -1.11
N VAL A 369 -18.91 -3.87 -1.27
CA VAL A 369 -19.78 -3.44 -0.17
C VAL A 369 -20.91 -4.45 -0.02
N LEU A 370 -20.94 -5.07 1.15
CA LEU A 370 -21.89 -6.09 1.53
C LEU A 370 -22.75 -5.58 2.69
N ARG A 371 -23.94 -6.16 2.84
CA ARG A 371 -24.80 -5.89 4.00
C ARG A 371 -24.19 -6.57 5.23
N GLY A 372 -24.06 -5.81 6.31
CA GLY A 372 -23.67 -6.32 7.62
C GLY A 372 -24.82 -6.99 8.36
N GLU A 373 -24.50 -7.55 9.53
CA GLU A 373 -25.50 -8.10 10.43
C GLU A 373 -26.48 -7.00 10.89
N GLY A 374 -27.77 -7.31 10.93
CA GLY A 374 -28.82 -6.35 11.31
C GLY A 374 -29.20 -5.33 10.23
N PHE A 375 -28.71 -5.49 8.99
CA PHE A 375 -29.09 -4.58 7.89
C PHE A 375 -30.60 -4.68 7.58
N PRO A 376 -31.33 -3.55 7.45
CA PRO A 376 -32.77 -3.58 7.20
C PRO A 376 -33.16 -4.29 5.89
N GLU A 377 -34.15 -5.19 5.95
CA GLU A 377 -34.66 -5.90 4.78
C GLU A 377 -35.31 -4.93 3.77
N GLY A 378 -35.16 -5.25 2.48
CA GLY A 378 -35.77 -4.48 1.39
C GLY A 378 -35.15 -3.10 1.10
N LYS A 379 -34.22 -2.61 1.92
CA LYS A 379 -33.57 -1.31 1.69
C LYS A 379 -32.32 -1.39 0.79
N PRO A 380 -32.06 -0.39 -0.07
CA PRO A 380 -30.78 -0.25 -0.77
C PRO A 380 -29.64 -0.02 0.23
N LEU A 381 -28.38 -0.22 -0.20
CA LEU A 381 -27.20 -0.05 0.69
C LEU A 381 -27.12 1.37 1.25
N TYR A 382 -27.37 2.36 0.39
CA TYR A 382 -27.36 3.79 0.71
C TYR A 382 -28.73 4.40 0.44
N ASP A 383 -29.09 5.45 1.17
CA ASP A 383 -30.23 6.30 0.87
C ASP A 383 -29.92 7.29 -0.28
N GLN A 384 -30.91 8.12 -0.64
CA GLN A 384 -30.78 9.08 -1.74
C GLN A 384 -29.69 10.16 -1.53
N PHE A 385 -29.18 10.30 -0.29
CA PHE A 385 -28.13 11.26 0.08
C PHE A 385 -26.77 10.56 0.29
N GLY A 386 -26.64 9.30 -0.15
CA GLY A 386 -25.40 8.53 0.00
C GLY A 386 -25.13 8.06 1.43
N VAL A 387 -26.10 8.09 2.33
CA VAL A 387 -25.95 7.65 3.73
C VAL A 387 -26.29 6.16 3.86
N PRO A 388 -25.45 5.32 4.50
CA PRO A 388 -25.76 3.91 4.73
C PRO A 388 -27.10 3.70 5.46
N ASN A 389 -27.94 2.81 4.93
CA ASN A 389 -29.21 2.45 5.57
C ASN A 389 -29.06 1.49 6.77
N GLY A 390 -27.87 0.97 7.00
CA GLY A 390 -27.53 0.03 8.06
C GLY A 390 -26.05 -0.33 8.05
N PRO A 391 -25.61 -1.26 8.90
CA PRO A 391 -24.21 -1.71 8.97
C PRO A 391 -23.74 -2.31 7.64
N LEU A 392 -22.56 -1.94 7.16
CA LEU A 392 -21.96 -2.41 5.92
C LEU A 392 -20.66 -3.16 6.21
N ILE A 393 -20.32 -4.10 5.33
CA ILE A 393 -19.04 -4.81 5.34
C ILE A 393 -18.31 -4.47 4.04
N TYR A 394 -17.11 -3.95 4.16
CA TYR A 394 -16.22 -3.63 3.06
C TYR A 394 -15.16 -4.73 2.93
N MET A 395 -15.12 -5.39 1.77
CA MET A 395 -14.10 -6.41 1.45
C MET A 395 -13.19 -5.90 0.34
N SER A 396 -11.94 -5.61 0.67
CA SER A 396 -11.01 -5.04 -0.29
C SER A 396 -10.59 -6.02 -1.38
N TYR A 397 -10.60 -5.56 -2.63
CA TYR A 397 -10.02 -6.26 -3.77
C TYR A 397 -8.67 -5.66 -4.22
N ALA A 398 -8.14 -4.67 -3.49
CA ALA A 398 -6.80 -4.12 -3.72
C ALA A 398 -5.72 -5.16 -3.37
N GLY A 399 -4.68 -5.26 -4.20
CA GLY A 399 -3.63 -6.29 -4.03
C GLY A 399 -3.95 -7.63 -4.70
N PHE A 400 -5.05 -7.73 -5.46
CA PHE A 400 -5.40 -8.89 -6.30
C PHE A 400 -5.16 -8.60 -7.79
N GLU A 401 -4.09 -7.86 -8.08
CA GLU A 401 -3.72 -7.55 -9.45
C GLU A 401 -3.36 -8.84 -10.22
N PRO A 402 -3.66 -8.92 -11.52
CA PRO A 402 -4.19 -7.85 -12.40
C PRO A 402 -5.70 -7.60 -12.30
N VAL A 403 -6.46 -8.53 -11.72
CA VAL A 403 -7.94 -8.48 -11.71
C VAL A 403 -8.46 -7.33 -10.85
N GLY A 404 -7.89 -7.16 -9.65
CA GLY A 404 -8.22 -6.07 -8.74
C GLY A 404 -7.95 -4.69 -9.34
N GLY A 405 -6.90 -4.56 -10.15
CA GLY A 405 -6.57 -3.31 -10.85
C GLY A 405 -7.63 -2.91 -11.87
N LEU A 406 -8.18 -3.87 -12.62
CA LEU A 406 -9.24 -3.59 -13.59
C LEU A 406 -10.54 -3.12 -12.89
N LEU A 407 -10.90 -3.76 -11.78
CA LEU A 407 -12.03 -3.36 -10.93
C LEU A 407 -11.79 -1.97 -10.31
N ALA A 408 -10.58 -1.70 -9.83
CA ALA A 408 -10.21 -0.44 -9.21
C ALA A 408 -10.34 0.73 -10.18
N ILE A 409 -9.71 0.62 -11.36
CA ILE A 409 -9.77 1.64 -12.40
C ILE A 409 -11.22 1.90 -12.81
N SER A 410 -12.01 0.83 -12.99
CA SER A 410 -13.41 0.96 -13.39
C SER A 410 -14.27 1.64 -12.32
N ALA A 411 -14.15 1.23 -11.05
CA ALA A 411 -14.90 1.82 -9.95
C ALA A 411 -14.52 3.30 -9.72
N ASP A 412 -13.23 3.62 -9.77
CA ASP A 412 -12.72 4.97 -9.56
C ASP A 412 -13.12 5.92 -10.70
N THR A 413 -13.10 5.44 -11.95
CA THR A 413 -13.59 6.19 -13.12
C THR A 413 -15.03 6.68 -12.89
N ILE A 414 -15.92 5.80 -12.41
CA ILE A 414 -17.33 6.12 -12.20
C ILE A 414 -17.53 7.07 -11.02
N GLN A 415 -16.83 6.83 -9.91
CA GLN A 415 -16.91 7.74 -8.76
C GLN A 415 -16.45 9.15 -9.15
N ARG A 416 -15.40 9.27 -9.96
CA ARG A 416 -14.93 10.57 -10.48
C ARG A 416 -15.93 11.23 -11.42
N LEU A 417 -16.53 10.47 -12.32
CA LEU A 417 -17.59 10.99 -13.21
C LEU A 417 -18.81 11.50 -12.44
N ASN A 418 -19.15 10.86 -11.32
CA ASN A 418 -20.27 11.27 -10.47
C ASN A 418 -19.93 12.45 -9.54
N ASN A 419 -18.68 12.54 -9.07
CA ASN A 419 -18.26 13.51 -8.06
C ASN A 419 -17.56 14.76 -8.63
N THR A 420 -17.37 14.84 -9.96
CA THR A 420 -16.71 15.99 -10.60
C THR A 420 -17.70 17.10 -10.98
N ASN A 421 -17.31 18.34 -10.71
CA ASN A 421 -18.02 19.53 -11.15
C ASN A 421 -17.59 20.00 -12.56
N ASP A 422 -16.55 19.40 -13.15
CA ASP A 422 -16.06 19.74 -14.48
C ASP A 422 -16.95 19.09 -15.58
N PRO A 423 -17.67 19.88 -16.39
CA PRO A 423 -18.52 19.37 -17.47
C PRO A 423 -17.76 18.59 -18.54
N GLY A 424 -16.49 18.92 -18.80
CA GLY A 424 -15.66 18.24 -19.81
C GLY A 424 -15.24 16.84 -19.37
N LEU A 425 -14.86 16.71 -18.09
CA LEU A 425 -14.55 15.44 -17.44
C LEU A 425 -15.78 14.56 -17.27
N ARG A 426 -16.93 15.15 -16.88
CA ARG A 426 -18.21 14.46 -16.76
C ARG A 426 -18.69 13.85 -18.08
N ASN A 427 -18.36 14.49 -19.20
CA ASN A 427 -18.76 14.06 -20.55
C ASN A 427 -17.73 13.13 -21.24
N THR A 428 -16.54 12.95 -20.67
CA THR A 428 -15.46 12.18 -21.32
C THR A 428 -15.05 10.98 -20.49
N TYR A 429 -15.72 9.84 -20.72
CA TYR A 429 -15.41 8.57 -20.07
C TYR A 429 -13.92 8.19 -20.19
N LEU A 430 -13.33 8.36 -21.38
CA LEU A 430 -11.92 8.02 -21.63
C LEU A 430 -10.95 8.90 -20.82
N GLY A 431 -11.29 10.18 -20.60
CA GLY A 431 -10.48 11.11 -19.81
C GLY A 431 -10.52 10.76 -18.33
N ALA A 432 -11.72 10.48 -17.80
CA ALA A 432 -11.87 10.02 -16.42
C ALA A 432 -11.19 8.66 -16.20
N ALA A 433 -11.27 7.75 -17.18
CA ALA A 433 -10.59 6.45 -17.11
C ALA A 433 -9.07 6.58 -17.13
N ALA A 434 -8.52 7.50 -17.94
CA ALA A 434 -7.08 7.77 -17.96
C ALA A 434 -6.60 8.34 -16.62
N ILE A 435 -7.36 9.26 -16.01
CA ILE A 435 -7.03 9.82 -14.68
C ILE A 435 -7.15 8.75 -13.60
N ALA A 436 -8.24 7.99 -13.55
CA ALA A 436 -8.44 6.90 -12.60
C ALA A 436 -7.32 5.84 -12.70
N THR A 437 -6.89 5.55 -13.94
CA THR A 437 -5.72 4.71 -14.19
C THR A 437 -4.46 5.31 -13.59
N ALA A 438 -4.18 6.59 -13.88
CA ALA A 438 -2.99 7.27 -13.36
C ALA A 438 -2.99 7.35 -11.83
N GLU A 439 -4.11 7.69 -11.20
CA GLU A 439 -4.25 7.83 -9.75
C GLU A 439 -4.18 6.48 -9.03
N TYR A 440 -4.89 5.45 -9.52
CA TYR A 440 -4.75 4.08 -8.98
C TYR A 440 -3.28 3.64 -8.94
N TYR A 441 -2.55 3.96 -9.99
CA TYR A 441 -1.13 3.62 -10.07
C TYR A 441 -0.25 4.51 -9.19
N LYS A 442 -0.52 5.83 -9.08
CA LYS A 442 0.14 6.68 -8.09
C LYS A 442 -0.11 6.22 -6.66
N GLU A 443 -1.24 5.59 -6.39
CA GLU A 443 -1.55 5.01 -5.06
C GLU A 443 -0.82 3.70 -4.79
N LEU A 444 -0.25 3.03 -5.81
CA LEU A 444 0.56 1.84 -5.58
C LEU A 444 1.88 2.21 -4.90
N PRO A 445 2.29 1.49 -3.83
CA PRO A 445 3.49 1.80 -3.07
C PRO A 445 4.78 1.92 -3.90
N MET A 446 4.88 1.20 -5.02
CA MET A 446 6.02 1.25 -5.93
C MET A 446 6.18 2.62 -6.60
N LEU A 447 5.08 3.23 -7.04
CA LEU A 447 5.11 4.48 -7.80
C LEU A 447 5.15 5.70 -6.90
N GLN A 448 4.59 5.61 -5.69
CA GLN A 448 4.82 6.60 -4.62
C GLN A 448 6.32 6.75 -4.33
N GLY A 449 7.06 5.65 -4.26
CA GLY A 449 8.51 5.69 -4.08
C GLY A 449 9.24 6.43 -5.20
N ILE A 450 8.81 6.27 -6.47
CA ILE A 450 9.39 6.97 -7.63
C ILE A 450 9.00 8.45 -7.63
N SER A 451 7.73 8.79 -7.36
CA SER A 451 7.27 10.19 -7.30
C SER A 451 7.99 10.95 -6.20
N ASP A 452 8.19 10.31 -5.04
CA ASP A 452 8.93 10.88 -3.93
C ASP A 452 10.43 11.06 -4.27
N THR A 453 10.99 10.24 -5.18
CA THR A 453 12.38 10.42 -5.62
C THR A 453 12.53 11.53 -6.64
N LEU A 454 11.59 11.65 -7.57
CA LEU A 454 11.58 12.75 -8.53
C LEU A 454 11.41 14.09 -7.81
N ALA A 455 10.49 14.15 -6.83
CA ALA A 455 10.31 15.31 -5.97
C ALA A 455 11.58 15.64 -5.15
N PHE A 456 12.32 14.64 -4.66
CA PHE A 456 13.59 14.87 -3.96
C PHE A 456 14.64 15.58 -4.83
N PHE A 457 14.74 15.26 -6.12
CA PHE A 457 15.64 15.96 -7.04
C PHE A 457 15.16 17.39 -7.37
N GLU A 458 13.88 17.68 -7.16
CA GLU A 458 13.26 19.00 -7.29
C GLU A 458 13.32 19.83 -5.98
N GLY A 459 14.05 19.35 -4.95
CA GLY A 459 14.30 20.09 -3.70
C GLY A 459 13.46 19.65 -2.51
N PHE A 460 12.86 18.46 -2.53
CA PHE A 460 11.97 17.96 -1.48
C PHE A 460 12.68 17.13 -0.38
N ASP A 461 12.07 17.10 0.80
CA ASP A 461 12.49 16.47 2.07
C ASP A 461 12.95 14.99 1.96
N PRO A 462 14.24 14.68 2.26
CA PRO A 462 14.81 13.33 2.24
C PRO A 462 14.14 12.35 3.23
N ALA A 463 13.41 12.84 4.24
CA ALA A 463 12.76 12.01 5.24
C ALA A 463 11.55 11.22 4.70
N LYS A 464 10.86 11.73 3.67
CA LYS A 464 9.73 11.03 3.03
C LYS A 464 10.19 9.79 2.25
N LEU A 465 11.32 9.89 1.55
CA LEU A 465 11.94 8.78 0.83
C LEU A 465 12.43 7.66 1.75
N ALA A 466 12.89 8.03 2.94
CA ALA A 466 13.50 7.10 3.86
C ALA A 466 12.46 6.41 4.77
N ARG A 467 11.16 6.77 4.68
CA ARG A 467 10.07 6.19 5.47
C ARG A 467 9.95 4.68 5.34
N SER A 468 9.90 4.17 4.12
CA SER A 468 9.88 2.71 3.87
C SER A 468 11.12 2.01 4.45
N TYR A 469 12.27 2.67 4.45
CA TYR A 469 13.51 2.11 5.01
C TYR A 469 13.53 2.19 6.55
N ALA A 470 13.09 3.31 7.12
CA ALA A 470 12.95 3.55 8.54
C ALA A 470 12.01 2.54 9.20
N GLU A 471 10.80 2.38 8.64
CA GLU A 471 9.78 1.43 9.10
C GLU A 471 10.27 -0.01 9.06
N ASN A 472 11.22 -0.33 8.18
CA ASN A 472 11.81 -1.66 8.02
C ASN A 472 13.17 -1.82 8.74
N SER A 473 13.61 -0.85 9.52
CA SER A 473 14.92 -0.87 10.20
C SER A 473 14.81 -0.97 11.73
N THR A 474 15.86 -1.53 12.32
CA THR A 474 16.00 -1.87 13.74
C THR A 474 16.31 -0.63 14.60
N ILE A 475 16.43 -0.80 15.92
CA ILE A 475 16.88 0.24 16.88
C ILE A 475 18.32 0.72 16.60
N VAL A 476 19.13 -0.08 15.89
CA VAL A 476 20.48 0.31 15.47
C VAL A 476 20.41 1.02 14.11
N PRO A 477 20.92 2.28 14.00
CA PRO A 477 20.87 3.07 12.78
C PRO A 477 21.34 2.32 11.53
N GLY A 478 20.47 2.20 10.54
CA GLY A 478 20.82 1.67 9.21
C GLY A 478 20.78 0.14 9.04
N LEU A 479 20.30 -0.62 10.03
CA LEU A 479 20.17 -2.08 9.91
C LEU A 479 18.72 -2.52 9.72
N PRO A 480 18.35 -3.19 8.62
CA PRO A 480 17.00 -3.67 8.36
C PRO A 480 16.62 -4.87 9.26
N HIS A 481 15.37 -4.91 9.72
CA HIS A 481 14.83 -6.01 10.50
C HIS A 481 14.07 -7.00 9.58
N PRO A 482 14.50 -8.27 9.51
CA PRO A 482 14.01 -9.26 8.56
C PRO A 482 12.60 -9.78 8.81
N LEU A 483 12.08 -9.58 10.02
CA LEU A 483 10.70 -9.93 10.39
C LEU A 483 9.86 -8.67 10.66
N SER A 484 10.27 -7.52 10.12
CA SER A 484 9.62 -6.23 10.42
C SER A 484 8.18 -6.15 9.93
N SER A 485 7.86 -6.66 8.74
CA SER A 485 6.47 -6.71 8.28
C SER A 485 5.59 -7.64 9.12
N LEU A 486 6.14 -8.77 9.59
CA LEU A 486 5.47 -9.68 10.52
C LEU A 486 5.24 -9.02 11.89
N GLN A 487 6.22 -8.29 12.41
CA GLN A 487 6.10 -7.59 13.68
C GLN A 487 5.04 -6.49 13.62
N ARG A 488 5.06 -5.64 12.58
CA ARG A 488 4.03 -4.61 12.36
C ARG A 488 2.65 -5.21 12.14
N MET A 489 2.56 -6.45 11.67
CA MET A 489 1.30 -7.18 11.58
C MET A 489 0.76 -7.48 12.98
N PHE A 490 1.60 -7.95 13.91
CA PHE A 490 1.21 -8.21 15.30
C PHE A 490 0.95 -6.94 16.12
N ALA A 491 1.69 -5.85 15.88
CA ALA A 491 1.43 -4.55 16.51
C ALA A 491 0.03 -4.04 16.14
N ARG A 492 -0.30 -4.00 14.84
CA ARG A 492 -1.63 -3.62 14.33
C ARG A 492 -2.77 -4.51 14.81
N LEU A 493 -2.45 -5.75 15.18
CA LEU A 493 -3.39 -6.72 15.74
C LEU A 493 -3.71 -6.44 17.20
N ALA A 494 -2.71 -5.99 17.96
CA ALA A 494 -2.87 -5.54 19.34
C ALA A 494 -3.59 -4.19 19.38
N ASP A 495 -3.14 -3.22 18.59
CA ASP A 495 -3.75 -1.90 18.45
C ASP A 495 -3.83 -1.48 16.97
N PRO A 496 -5.02 -1.45 16.35
CA PRO A 496 -5.19 -1.10 14.95
C PRO A 496 -5.32 0.42 14.72
N THR A 497 -5.24 1.25 15.78
CA THR A 497 -5.39 2.69 15.64
C THR A 497 -4.27 3.28 14.78
N LYS A 498 -4.63 4.24 13.93
CA LYS A 498 -3.65 4.92 13.09
C LYS A 498 -2.93 5.96 13.92
N THR A 499 -1.61 5.84 13.99
CA THR A 499 -0.77 6.75 14.75
C THR A 499 0.18 7.53 13.84
N GLN A 500 0.58 8.71 14.31
CA GLN A 500 1.63 9.53 13.71
C GLN A 500 2.71 9.80 14.74
N PRO A 501 3.96 10.02 14.30
CA PRO A 501 5.01 10.48 15.21
C PRO A 501 4.58 11.71 16.02
N LYS A 502 4.82 11.67 17.33
CA LYS A 502 4.69 12.86 18.18
C LYS A 502 5.95 13.71 17.97
N ASP A 503 5.81 14.83 17.26
CA ASP A 503 6.92 15.77 17.05
C ASP A 503 7.04 16.68 18.28
N ASP A 504 8.15 16.54 19.02
CA ASP A 504 8.53 17.45 20.11
C ASP A 504 9.21 18.69 19.49
N ILE A 505 8.43 19.76 19.28
CA ILE A 505 8.92 20.99 18.67
C ILE A 505 8.80 22.15 19.66
N GLU A 506 9.89 22.90 19.80
CA GLU A 506 9.91 24.20 20.47
C GLU A 506 9.51 25.32 19.51
N TYR A 507 8.78 26.30 20.02
CA TYR A 507 8.33 27.50 19.32
C TYR A 507 9.26 28.67 19.64
N TYR A 508 9.44 29.57 18.67
CA TYR A 508 10.07 30.86 18.92
C TYR A 508 9.15 31.70 19.83
N THR A 509 9.68 32.10 20.99
CA THR A 509 9.07 33.06 21.90
C THR A 509 9.53 34.47 21.55
N LEU A 510 8.91 35.49 22.16
CA LEU A 510 9.34 36.87 21.96
C LEU A 510 10.78 37.07 22.43
N ASP A 511 11.15 36.48 23.57
CA ASP A 511 12.50 36.57 24.13
C ASP A 511 13.56 36.02 23.16
N ASP A 512 13.24 34.94 22.44
CA ASP A 512 14.15 34.33 21.46
C ASP A 512 14.39 35.22 20.23
N VAL A 513 13.36 35.92 19.78
CA VAL A 513 13.44 36.82 18.62
C VAL A 513 14.12 38.14 18.97
N MET A 514 13.98 38.57 20.23
CA MET A 514 14.59 39.79 20.75
C MET A 514 16.03 39.58 21.24
N GLU A 515 16.56 38.36 21.15
CA GLU A 515 17.94 38.05 21.53
C GLU A 515 18.93 38.79 20.61
N GLN A 516 19.93 39.44 21.22
CA GLN A 516 20.93 40.25 20.53
C GLN A 516 22.32 39.62 20.66
N TYR A 517 23.11 39.70 19.58
CA TYR A 517 24.52 39.36 19.60
C TYR A 517 25.38 40.51 19.05
N THR A 518 26.66 40.50 19.41
CA THR A 518 27.63 41.46 18.91
C THR A 518 28.44 40.79 17.81
N ASP A 519 28.39 41.37 16.59
CA ASP A 519 29.14 40.89 15.43
C ASP A 519 30.65 41.16 15.59
N ASP A 520 31.49 40.53 14.76
CA ASP A 520 32.97 40.65 14.81
C ASP A 520 33.45 42.11 14.65
N ASP A 521 32.61 42.97 14.06
CA ASP A 521 32.81 44.42 13.88
C ASP A 521 32.27 45.28 15.05
N GLY A 522 31.77 44.68 16.14
CA GLY A 522 31.29 45.38 17.33
C GLY A 522 29.87 45.95 17.24
N VAL A 523 29.09 45.59 16.21
CA VAL A 523 27.71 46.06 16.01
C VAL A 523 26.73 45.09 16.68
N ILE A 524 25.79 45.65 17.47
CA ILE A 524 24.72 44.88 18.11
C ILE A 524 23.63 44.60 17.06
N LYS A 525 23.36 43.33 16.80
CA LYS A 525 22.34 42.84 15.87
C LYS A 525 21.40 41.86 16.56
N TYR A 526 20.19 41.71 16.03
CA TYR A 526 19.27 40.67 16.50
C TYR A 526 19.62 39.33 15.85
N PHE A 527 19.47 38.22 16.58
CA PHE A 527 19.65 36.87 16.02
C PHE A 527 18.75 36.60 14.81
N PHE A 528 17.56 37.18 14.81
CA PHE A 528 16.60 37.10 13.71
C PHE A 528 16.22 38.50 13.24
N GLU A 529 17.06 39.12 12.41
CA GLU A 529 16.83 40.44 11.81
C GLU A 529 16.18 40.36 10.41
N ASP A 530 15.35 41.34 10.07
CA ASP A 530 14.79 41.53 8.72
C ASP A 530 15.77 42.32 7.81
N SER A 531 15.39 42.54 6.55
CA SER A 531 16.21 43.30 5.60
C SER A 531 16.44 44.77 6.00
N GLU A 532 15.73 45.27 7.02
CA GLU A 532 15.84 46.62 7.58
C GLU A 532 16.57 46.64 8.95
N GLY A 533 17.05 45.49 9.45
CA GLY A 533 17.75 45.38 10.73
C GLY A 533 16.84 45.36 11.97
N LYS A 534 15.53 45.13 11.80
CA LYS A 534 14.56 45.02 12.90
C LYS A 534 14.34 43.55 13.28
N PRO A 535 13.94 43.25 14.53
CA PRO A 535 13.65 41.88 14.95
C PRO A 535 12.45 41.32 14.19
N ARG A 536 12.58 40.06 13.73
CA ARG A 536 11.56 39.33 12.98
C ARG A 536 10.42 38.82 13.86
N LEU A 537 9.55 39.73 14.28
CA LEU A 537 8.37 39.44 15.10
C LEU A 537 7.38 38.46 14.44
N ASP A 538 7.47 38.28 13.12
CA ASP A 538 6.70 37.29 12.36
C ASP A 538 7.04 35.84 12.78
N LEU A 539 8.24 35.59 13.30
CA LEU A 539 8.68 34.27 13.76
C LEU A 539 8.05 33.85 15.10
N VAL A 540 7.51 34.77 15.89
CA VAL A 540 6.92 34.47 17.20
C VAL A 540 5.73 33.51 17.06
N GLY A 541 5.80 32.38 17.76
CA GLY A 541 4.82 31.30 17.64
C GLY A 541 4.96 30.48 16.36
N MET A 542 6.07 30.59 15.62
CA MET A 542 6.47 29.62 14.60
C MET A 542 7.35 28.52 15.21
N PRO A 543 7.31 27.28 14.68
CA PRO A 543 8.19 26.21 15.13
C PRO A 543 9.64 26.54 14.77
N ARG A 544 10.60 26.21 15.64
CA ARG A 544 12.05 26.52 15.52
C ARG A 544 12.80 25.86 14.35
N THR A 545 12.10 25.39 13.35
CA THR A 545 12.61 24.57 12.26
C THR A 545 12.73 25.37 10.99
N GLU A 546 13.83 26.11 10.76
CA GLU A 546 14.04 26.76 9.44
C GLU A 546 15.45 26.72 8.83
N SER A 547 16.58 26.53 9.55
CA SER A 547 17.90 26.69 8.88
C SER A 547 18.96 25.60 9.11
N GLY A 548 18.73 24.63 10.01
CA GLY A 548 19.60 23.43 10.22
C GLY A 548 18.92 22.10 9.88
N ARG A 549 17.79 22.21 9.17
CA ARG A 549 16.65 21.28 9.18
C ARG A 549 16.89 19.95 8.43
N GLN A 550 17.50 19.95 7.24
CA GLN A 550 17.49 18.74 6.39
C GLN A 550 18.16 17.50 7.00
N ILE A 551 19.25 17.66 7.74
CA ILE A 551 19.98 16.54 8.34
C ILE A 551 19.37 16.15 9.69
N TYR A 552 18.93 17.12 10.49
CA TYR A 552 18.26 16.86 11.77
C TYR A 552 16.87 16.26 11.56
N GLU A 553 16.06 16.76 10.61
CA GLU A 553 14.79 16.18 10.20
C GLU A 553 14.96 14.81 9.57
N PHE A 554 15.97 14.62 8.71
CA PHE A 554 16.28 13.29 8.20
C PHE A 554 16.52 12.33 9.36
N TRP A 555 17.38 12.66 10.33
CA TRP A 555 17.69 11.76 11.44
C TRP A 555 16.58 11.63 12.50
N THR A 556 15.85 12.70 12.81
CA THR A 556 14.72 12.68 13.77
C THR A 556 13.49 12.02 13.18
N THR A 557 13.13 12.31 11.93
CA THR A 557 12.05 11.64 11.22
C THR A 557 12.41 10.20 10.90
N MET A 558 13.67 9.90 10.54
CA MET A 558 14.15 8.52 10.45
C MET A 558 14.05 7.81 11.79
N ASN A 559 14.49 8.44 12.88
CA ASN A 559 14.37 7.84 14.20
C ASN A 559 12.91 7.71 14.63
N ALA A 560 12.01 8.61 14.27
CA ALA A 560 10.59 8.57 14.57
C ALA A 560 9.82 7.51 13.76
N LEU A 561 10.13 7.37 12.48
CA LEU A 561 9.59 6.32 11.60
C LEU A 561 10.20 4.94 11.93
N ARG A 562 11.41 4.89 12.51
CA ARG A 562 12.02 3.69 13.14
C ARG A 562 11.41 3.35 14.50
N ARG A 563 10.81 4.34 15.17
CA ARG A 563 10.15 4.21 16.49
C ARG A 563 8.71 3.71 16.36
N GLN A 564 8.18 3.59 15.14
CA GLN A 564 7.01 2.75 14.87
C GLN A 564 7.47 1.28 14.89
N ASP A 565 7.19 0.61 16.00
CA ASP A 565 7.30 -0.84 16.24
C ASP A 565 8.71 -1.44 16.37
N THR A 566 9.32 -1.31 17.56
CA THR A 566 10.47 -2.14 17.99
C THR A 566 10.25 -2.79 19.36
N PHE A 567 10.85 -3.96 19.59
CA PHE A 567 10.63 -4.85 20.76
C PHE A 567 10.89 -4.24 22.15
N TYR A 568 11.47 -3.04 22.24
CA TYR A 568 12.10 -2.53 23.46
C TYR A 568 11.48 -1.24 24.02
N LYS A 569 10.44 -0.66 23.38
CA LYS A 569 9.72 0.52 23.89
C LYS A 569 8.21 0.43 23.65
N SER A 570 7.42 0.85 24.65
CA SER A 570 5.97 0.99 24.58
C SER A 570 5.58 2.13 23.64
N GLU A 571 4.64 1.88 22.74
CA GLU A 571 4.20 2.75 21.63
C GLU A 571 3.52 4.05 22.10
N ARG A 572 3.04 4.09 23.34
CA ARG A 572 2.16 5.16 23.86
C ARG A 572 2.84 6.47 24.28
N ASP A 573 4.16 6.48 24.44
CA ASP A 573 4.88 7.70 24.85
C ASP A 573 5.41 8.50 23.64
N LEU A 574 5.34 7.95 22.41
CA LEU A 574 6.12 8.44 21.26
C LEU A 574 5.28 8.67 19.98
N ASN A 575 4.04 8.20 19.95
CA ASN A 575 3.14 8.33 18.80
C ASN A 575 1.78 8.91 19.23
N ALA A 576 1.26 9.81 18.42
CA ALA A 576 -0.01 10.48 18.60
C ALA A 576 -1.13 9.77 17.81
N ILE A 577 -2.27 9.54 18.44
CA ILE A 577 -3.43 8.90 17.80
C ILE A 577 -4.06 9.88 16.83
N ARG A 578 -4.36 9.43 15.61
CA ARG A 578 -5.14 10.25 14.68
C ARG A 578 -6.63 10.10 14.97
N TYR A 579 -7.33 11.22 15.09
CA TYR A 579 -8.77 11.25 15.28
C TYR A 579 -9.49 11.73 14.02
N ASP A 580 -10.71 11.24 13.82
CA ASP A 580 -11.63 11.78 12.81
C ASP A 580 -12.24 13.11 13.28
N THR A 581 -13.10 13.71 12.46
CA THR A 581 -13.75 14.98 12.80
C THR A 581 -14.82 14.85 13.90
N PHE A 582 -15.23 13.64 14.27
CA PHE A 582 -16.11 13.38 15.41
C PHE A 582 -15.33 13.10 16.71
N GLY A 583 -14.00 12.99 16.65
CA GLY A 583 -13.15 12.67 17.80
C GLY A 583 -12.99 11.17 18.03
N GLU A 584 -13.36 10.32 17.08
CA GLU A 584 -13.11 8.87 17.17
C GLU A 584 -11.69 8.55 16.68
N PRO A 585 -10.94 7.68 17.37
CA PRO A 585 -9.64 7.25 16.87
C PRO A 585 -9.79 6.56 15.51
N LEU A 586 -9.11 7.09 14.50
CA LEU A 586 -9.04 6.45 13.18
C LEU A 586 -8.40 5.09 13.34
N GLY A 587 -9.00 4.08 12.72
CA GLY A 587 -8.51 2.71 12.86
C GLY A 587 -9.03 1.97 14.09
N SER A 588 -9.72 2.61 15.03
CA SER A 588 -10.22 1.93 16.23
C SER A 588 -11.14 0.76 15.95
N ASP A 589 -11.95 0.81 14.89
CA ASP A 589 -12.80 -0.32 14.47
C ASP A 589 -12.20 -1.13 13.32
N GLU A 590 -10.92 -0.86 13.01
CA GLU A 590 -10.14 -1.74 12.15
C GLU A 590 -9.69 -2.98 12.96
N PHE A 591 -9.08 -3.94 12.27
CA PHE A 591 -8.79 -5.33 12.65
C PHE A 591 -8.00 -5.55 13.96
N SER A 592 -8.59 -5.23 15.11
CA SER A 592 -8.08 -5.60 16.43
C SER A 592 -8.48 -7.03 16.77
N PHE A 593 -7.57 -7.81 17.35
CA PHE A 593 -7.93 -9.09 17.98
C PHE A 593 -8.97 -8.94 19.10
N ALA A 594 -8.90 -7.84 19.85
CA ALA A 594 -9.80 -7.58 20.96
C ALA A 594 -11.23 -7.28 20.49
N LYS A 595 -11.40 -6.65 19.32
CA LYS A 595 -12.72 -6.32 18.75
C LYS A 595 -13.26 -7.38 17.80
N ASN A 596 -12.43 -7.92 16.88
CA ASN A 596 -12.87 -8.87 15.86
C ASN A 596 -11.76 -9.88 15.51
N PRO A 597 -11.61 -10.96 16.30
CA PRO A 597 -10.50 -11.91 16.14
C PRO A 597 -10.55 -12.68 14.82
N ILE A 598 -11.74 -12.96 14.28
CA ILE A 598 -11.88 -13.70 13.02
C ILE A 598 -11.44 -12.82 11.84
N ALA A 599 -11.94 -11.58 11.75
CA ALA A 599 -11.51 -10.65 10.70
C ALA A 599 -10.02 -10.32 10.83
N ALA A 600 -9.51 -10.21 12.06
CA ALA A 600 -8.10 -10.01 12.35
C ALA A 600 -7.22 -11.17 11.85
N ILE A 601 -7.57 -12.43 12.13
CA ILE A 601 -6.83 -13.58 11.60
C ILE A 601 -6.94 -13.63 10.07
N PHE A 602 -8.15 -13.50 9.55
CA PHE A 602 -8.40 -13.58 8.11
C PHE A 602 -7.61 -12.52 7.35
N GLY A 603 -7.66 -11.26 7.76
CA GLY A 603 -6.97 -10.17 7.08
C GLY A 603 -5.45 -10.25 7.15
N ASN A 604 -4.89 -10.87 8.19
CA ASN A 604 -3.45 -11.06 8.32
C ASN A 604 -2.91 -12.30 7.60
N VAL A 605 -3.73 -13.36 7.49
CA VAL A 605 -3.36 -14.54 6.70
C VAL A 605 -3.50 -14.25 5.22
N THR A 606 -4.61 -13.62 4.82
CA THR A 606 -4.96 -13.45 3.41
C THR A 606 -4.55 -12.11 2.83
N GLY A 607 -4.31 -11.11 3.68
CA GLY A 607 -4.15 -9.72 3.27
C GLY A 607 -5.45 -9.05 2.78
N LEU A 608 -6.60 -9.76 2.80
CA LEU A 608 -7.92 -9.22 2.52
C LEU A 608 -8.44 -8.48 3.74
N ARG A 609 -8.61 -7.17 3.58
CA ARG A 609 -9.16 -6.34 4.64
C ARG A 609 -10.69 -6.39 4.55
N LEU A 610 -11.32 -6.98 5.56
CA LEU A 610 -12.75 -6.93 5.90
C LEU A 610 -13.10 -5.86 6.95
N LYS A 611 -13.51 -4.66 6.54
CA LYS A 611 -13.93 -3.62 7.50
C LYS A 611 -15.44 -3.62 7.69
N THR A 612 -15.90 -3.46 8.92
CA THR A 612 -17.32 -3.29 9.23
C THR A 612 -17.59 -1.84 9.59
N SER A 613 -18.59 -1.21 8.97
CA SER A 613 -19.12 0.06 9.44
C SER A 613 -20.11 -0.18 10.58
N GLY A 614 -19.97 0.58 11.66
CA GLY A 614 -21.02 0.66 12.68
C GLY A 614 -22.30 1.31 12.14
N GLU A 615 -23.40 1.17 12.87
CA GLU A 615 -24.60 1.96 12.58
C GLU A 615 -24.34 3.43 12.93
N LEU A 616 -24.63 4.32 11.97
CA LEU A 616 -24.45 5.75 12.15
C LEU A 616 -25.51 6.32 13.10
N GLN A 617 -25.07 7.17 14.02
CA GLN A 617 -25.93 7.95 14.90
C GLN A 617 -26.73 9.00 14.12
N ASN A 618 -27.86 9.44 14.67
CA ASN A 618 -28.74 10.38 13.97
C ASN A 618 -28.06 11.71 13.62
N TYR A 619 -27.18 12.22 14.49
CA TYR A 619 -26.43 13.46 14.21
C TYR A 619 -25.39 13.26 13.10
N GLU A 620 -24.78 12.07 13.00
CA GLU A 620 -23.84 11.74 11.92
C GLU A 620 -24.57 11.68 10.58
N LYS A 621 -25.73 11.03 10.54
CA LYS A 621 -26.62 10.98 9.36
C LYS A 621 -27.03 12.38 8.91
N GLU A 622 -27.39 13.27 9.82
CA GLU A 622 -27.77 14.65 9.49
C GLU A 622 -26.58 15.45 8.94
N ILE A 623 -25.39 15.35 9.54
CA ILE A 623 -24.19 16.05 9.05
C ILE A 623 -23.79 15.55 7.65
N LEU A 624 -23.89 14.24 7.40
CA LEU A 624 -23.65 13.67 6.07
C LEU A 624 -24.64 14.20 5.04
N ARG A 625 -25.94 14.24 5.37
CA ARG A 625 -26.97 14.84 4.50
C ARG A 625 -26.73 16.31 4.21
N LEU A 626 -26.31 17.07 5.23
CA LEU A 626 -25.96 18.48 5.03
C LEU A 626 -24.80 18.63 4.07
N HIS A 627 -23.76 17.81 4.17
CA HIS A 627 -22.64 17.84 3.23
C HIS A 627 -23.09 17.54 1.79
N ASP A 628 -23.93 16.52 1.59
CA ASP A 628 -24.45 16.19 0.26
C ASP A 628 -25.25 17.35 -0.36
N VAL A 629 -26.04 18.05 0.46
CA VAL A 629 -26.89 19.17 -0.01
C VAL A 629 -26.12 20.48 -0.19
N THR A 630 -25.16 20.80 0.67
CA THR A 630 -24.47 22.10 0.68
C THR A 630 -23.08 22.06 0.06
N GLY A 631 -22.46 20.88 -0.04
CA GLY A 631 -21.05 20.70 -0.34
C GLY A 631 -20.11 20.97 0.85
N ASP A 632 -20.64 21.41 1.99
CA ASP A 632 -19.84 21.87 3.13
C ASP A 632 -19.82 20.85 4.28
N TRP A 633 -18.62 20.38 4.64
CA TRP A 633 -18.42 19.60 5.85
C TRP A 633 -18.23 20.54 7.07
N PRO A 634 -19.10 20.51 8.10
CA PRO A 634 -19.08 21.52 9.17
C PRO A 634 -18.03 21.28 10.25
N LEU A 635 -17.53 20.05 10.41
CA LEU A 635 -16.63 19.67 11.50
C LEU A 635 -15.18 19.66 11.04
N THR A 636 -14.26 20.22 11.84
CA THR A 636 -12.83 20.29 11.47
C THR A 636 -11.95 19.91 12.65
N ASN A 637 -10.75 19.42 12.33
CA ASN A 637 -9.64 19.27 13.27
C ASN A 637 -8.58 20.30 12.84
N PRO A 638 -8.26 21.30 13.66
CA PRO A 638 -7.38 22.40 13.26
C PRO A 638 -5.92 21.95 13.20
N GLU A 639 -5.22 22.29 12.11
CA GLU A 639 -3.76 22.14 11.98
C GLU A 639 -3.01 23.34 12.61
N SER A 640 -3.71 24.44 12.85
CA SER A 640 -3.21 25.63 13.56
C SER A 640 -4.33 26.27 14.37
N TYR A 641 -3.98 26.95 15.45
CA TYR A 641 -4.93 27.67 16.29
C TYR A 641 -4.47 29.11 16.54
N LYS A 642 -5.32 30.08 16.18
CA LYS A 642 -5.06 31.54 16.32
C LYS A 642 -3.71 32.02 15.76
N GLY A 643 -3.18 31.29 14.77
CA GLY A 643 -1.92 31.56 14.08
C GLY A 643 -0.77 30.65 14.49
N VAL A 644 -0.85 29.98 15.64
CA VAL A 644 0.17 29.02 16.10
C VAL A 644 -0.07 27.67 15.41
N PRO A 645 0.86 27.17 14.56
CA PRO A 645 0.74 25.84 13.97
C PRO A 645 0.90 24.75 15.03
N LEU A 646 0.14 23.68 14.94
CA LEU A 646 0.12 22.59 15.92
C LEU A 646 0.91 21.39 15.39
N THR A 647 1.74 20.78 16.23
CA THR A 647 2.39 19.50 15.91
C THR A 647 1.38 18.35 15.90
N TYR A 648 1.71 17.20 15.31
CA TYR A 648 0.78 16.05 15.30
C TYR A 648 0.38 15.58 16.70
N GLY A 649 1.31 15.65 17.67
CA GLY A 649 1.01 15.42 19.08
C GLY A 649 -0.04 16.38 19.62
N MET A 650 0.18 17.67 19.42
CA MET A 650 -0.75 18.71 19.86
C MET A 650 -2.11 18.61 19.19
N GLN A 651 -2.16 18.29 17.89
CA GLN A 651 -3.41 18.08 17.17
C GLN A 651 -4.19 16.90 17.75
N SER A 652 -3.53 15.77 18.00
CA SER A 652 -4.12 14.59 18.66
C SER A 652 -4.69 14.96 20.02
N ASP A 653 -3.86 15.57 20.87
CA ASP A 653 -4.22 15.86 22.26
C ASP A 653 -5.30 16.94 22.32
N LEU A 654 -5.25 17.96 21.45
CA LEU A 654 -6.30 18.95 21.29
C LEU A 654 -7.63 18.31 20.87
N VAL A 655 -7.63 17.45 19.85
CA VAL A 655 -8.86 16.83 19.37
C VAL A 655 -9.44 15.89 20.42
N ASN A 656 -8.60 15.13 21.12
CA ASN A 656 -9.05 14.26 22.20
C ASN A 656 -9.64 15.07 23.38
N LEU A 657 -8.97 16.15 23.78
CA LEU A 657 -9.49 17.06 24.80
C LEU A 657 -10.81 17.67 24.35
N ALA A 658 -10.84 18.32 23.20
CA ALA A 658 -12.01 19.02 22.68
C ALA A 658 -13.21 18.10 22.44
N LYS A 659 -13.01 16.90 21.88
CA LYS A 659 -14.12 16.07 21.38
C LYS A 659 -14.50 14.90 22.29
N ASN A 660 -13.61 14.49 23.21
CA ASN A 660 -13.86 13.35 24.09
C ASN A 660 -13.81 13.70 25.59
N THR A 661 -13.05 14.72 26.01
CA THR A 661 -12.77 14.95 27.43
C THR A 661 -13.51 16.17 27.99
N VAL A 662 -13.38 17.31 27.32
CA VAL A 662 -13.95 18.59 27.76
C VAL A 662 -15.47 18.56 27.67
N ARG A 663 -16.11 19.18 28.66
CA ARG A 663 -17.55 19.40 28.69
C ARG A 663 -17.83 20.88 28.65
N VAL A 664 -18.76 21.29 27.80
CA VAL A 664 -19.16 22.70 27.64
C VAL A 664 -20.59 22.85 28.11
N ARG A 665 -20.84 23.88 28.92
CA ARG A 665 -22.16 24.15 29.48
C ARG A 665 -23.12 24.63 28.39
N ARG A 666 -24.23 23.94 28.22
CA ARG A 666 -25.34 24.33 27.35
C ARG A 666 -26.57 24.67 28.17
N SER A 667 -27.22 25.78 27.83
CA SER A 667 -28.48 26.19 28.46
C SER A 667 -29.53 25.08 28.30
N GLY A 668 -30.20 24.71 29.39
CA GLY A 668 -31.24 23.67 29.41
C GLY A 668 -30.73 22.23 29.53
N TYR A 669 -29.45 21.95 29.28
CA TYR A 669 -28.89 20.59 29.30
C TYR A 669 -27.72 20.39 30.26
N GLY A 670 -27.12 21.46 30.78
CA GLY A 670 -25.96 21.37 31.68
C GLY A 670 -24.66 21.15 30.90
N ASP A 671 -23.70 20.48 31.52
CA ASP A 671 -22.36 20.27 30.94
C ASP A 671 -22.36 19.00 30.09
N LEU A 672 -22.28 19.16 28.77
CA LEU A 672 -22.31 18.07 27.80
C LEU A 672 -20.95 17.90 27.13
N SER A 673 -20.62 16.67 26.76
CA SER A 673 -19.53 16.40 25.81
C SER A 673 -19.89 16.87 24.39
N PHE A 674 -18.91 16.85 23.49
CA PHE A 674 -19.10 17.26 22.10
C PHE A 674 -20.19 16.44 21.40
N LYS A 675 -20.13 15.11 21.47
CA LYS A 675 -21.09 14.21 20.81
C LYS A 675 -22.49 14.30 21.40
N GLU A 676 -22.59 14.42 22.73
CA GLU A 676 -23.87 14.65 23.41
C GLU A 676 -24.48 16.00 23.00
N THR A 677 -23.64 17.03 22.80
CA THR A 677 -24.11 18.32 22.31
C THR A 677 -24.66 18.21 20.90
N LEU A 678 -23.96 17.51 19.98
CA LEU A 678 -24.47 17.28 18.63
C LEU A 678 -25.81 16.52 18.64
N ALA A 679 -25.93 15.49 19.47
CA ALA A 679 -27.15 14.71 19.64
C ALA A 679 -28.31 15.54 20.21
N ALA A 680 -28.04 16.43 21.17
CA ALA A 680 -29.05 17.31 21.76
C ALA A 680 -29.55 18.37 20.76
N VAL A 681 -28.64 18.97 19.99
CA VAL A 681 -28.96 20.05 19.02
C VAL A 681 -29.98 19.59 17.99
N ILE A 682 -29.79 18.39 17.43
CA ILE A 682 -30.68 17.88 16.39
C ILE A 682 -32.09 17.55 16.90
N MET A 683 -32.27 17.43 18.22
CA MET A 683 -33.57 17.18 18.86
C MET A 683 -34.29 18.48 19.25
N GLU A 684 -33.64 19.64 19.16
CA GLU A 684 -34.24 20.92 19.51
C GLU A 684 -35.24 21.37 18.42
N PRO A 685 -36.46 21.81 18.77
CA PRO A 685 -37.42 22.31 17.78
C PRO A 685 -36.90 23.48 16.94
N SER A 686 -36.02 24.31 17.52
CA SER A 686 -35.36 25.41 16.81
C SER A 686 -34.44 24.93 15.68
N PHE A 687 -33.89 23.72 15.77
CA PHE A 687 -33.04 23.15 14.72
C PHE A 687 -33.82 22.86 13.45
N GLU A 688 -35.06 22.36 13.58
CA GLU A 688 -35.94 22.07 12.44
C GLU A 688 -36.28 23.35 11.65
N MET A 689 -36.36 24.50 12.32
CA MET A 689 -36.63 25.80 11.71
C MET A 689 -35.45 26.36 10.90
N LEU A 690 -34.24 25.83 11.06
CA LEU A 690 -33.05 26.28 10.33
C LEU A 690 -32.98 25.67 8.94
N ASN A 691 -32.55 26.47 7.95
CA ASN A 691 -32.19 25.95 6.63
C ASN A 691 -30.81 25.24 6.64
N ALA A 692 -30.49 24.49 5.58
CA ALA A 692 -29.26 23.68 5.51
C ALA A 692 -27.97 24.49 5.78
N ARG A 693 -27.84 25.71 5.23
CA ARG A 693 -26.66 26.57 5.45
C ARG A 693 -26.57 27.09 6.89
N GLN A 694 -27.71 27.37 7.51
CA GLN A 694 -27.78 27.77 8.91
C GLN A 694 -27.42 26.61 9.84
N ARG A 695 -27.87 25.38 9.53
CA ARG A 695 -27.49 24.16 10.28
C ARG A 695 -25.99 23.90 10.19
N VAL A 696 -25.39 24.04 9.01
CA VAL A 696 -23.92 23.94 8.82
C VAL A 696 -23.20 24.98 9.69
N THR A 697 -23.66 26.23 9.67
CA THR A 697 -23.08 27.31 10.50
C THR A 697 -23.19 27.00 11.99
N LEU A 698 -24.32 26.45 12.43
CA LEU A 698 -24.53 26.04 13.82
C LEU A 698 -23.55 24.93 14.25
N PHE A 699 -23.41 23.87 13.45
CA PHE A 699 -22.46 22.80 13.75
C PHE A 699 -21.01 23.28 13.74
N ARG A 700 -20.66 24.19 12.82
CA ARG A 700 -19.33 24.81 12.79
C ARG A 700 -19.05 25.63 14.05
N LYS A 701 -20.06 26.37 14.54
CA LYS A 701 -19.95 27.11 15.80
C LYS A 701 -19.71 26.15 16.97
N ILE A 702 -20.50 25.08 17.08
CA ILE A 702 -20.32 24.07 18.13
C ILE A 702 -18.91 23.44 18.07
N ASN A 703 -18.42 23.09 16.87
CA ASN A 703 -17.06 22.59 16.70
C ASN A 703 -16.03 23.58 17.25
N ASN A 704 -16.16 24.86 16.90
CA ASN A 704 -15.23 25.90 17.37
C ASN A 704 -15.30 26.10 18.88
N ASP A 705 -16.49 26.11 19.49
CA ASP A 705 -16.66 26.29 20.94
C ASP A 705 -15.94 25.17 21.72
N PHE A 706 -16.02 23.93 21.25
CA PHE A 706 -15.31 22.80 21.86
C PHE A 706 -13.80 22.80 21.56
N ILE A 707 -13.37 23.19 20.36
CA ILE A 707 -11.95 23.36 20.05
C ILE A 707 -11.33 24.46 20.91
N ASP A 708 -12.04 25.57 21.14
CA ASP A 708 -11.59 26.66 22.02
C ASP A 708 -11.42 26.16 23.46
N ALA A 709 -12.42 25.46 24.01
CA ALA A 709 -12.35 24.91 25.36
C ALA A 709 -11.26 23.82 25.50
N GLY A 710 -11.09 22.99 24.46
CA GLY A 710 -10.01 22.00 24.37
C GLY A 710 -8.63 22.64 24.33
N PHE A 711 -8.47 23.73 23.59
CA PHE A 711 -7.20 24.45 23.49
C PHE A 711 -6.81 25.11 24.81
N LEU A 712 -7.77 25.71 25.52
CA LEU A 712 -7.53 26.26 26.87
C LEU A 712 -7.04 25.17 27.83
N SER A 713 -7.63 23.98 27.77
CA SER A 713 -7.18 22.83 28.56
C SER A 713 -5.79 22.33 28.14
N LEU A 714 -5.48 22.39 26.84
CA LEU A 714 -4.20 21.94 26.28
C LEU A 714 -3.04 22.80 26.80
N ILE A 715 -3.15 24.12 26.77
CA ILE A 715 -2.08 25.04 27.18
C ILE A 715 -1.82 25.06 28.69
N GLU A 716 -2.77 24.53 29.48
CA GLU A 716 -2.58 24.34 30.93
C GLU A 716 -1.68 23.14 31.24
N LEU A 717 -1.52 22.20 30.31
CA LEU A 717 -0.64 21.06 30.49
C LEU A 717 0.83 21.50 30.57
N PRO A 718 1.61 20.97 31.53
CA PRO A 718 3.01 21.37 31.72
C PRO A 718 3.87 21.03 30.50
N GLU A 719 3.51 19.97 29.75
CA GLU A 719 4.18 19.53 28.52
C GLU A 719 4.17 20.61 27.43
N TYR A 720 3.21 21.56 27.46
CA TYR A 720 3.03 22.60 26.43
C TYR A 720 3.35 24.01 26.91
N ALA A 721 4.16 24.15 27.96
CA ALA A 721 4.52 25.45 28.53
C ALA A 721 5.20 26.41 27.53
N ASN A 722 6.13 25.91 26.70
CA ASN A 722 6.80 26.71 25.67
C ASN A 722 5.82 27.22 24.60
N MET A 723 4.87 26.37 24.17
CA MET A 723 3.82 26.75 23.24
C MET A 723 2.86 27.77 23.85
N ARG A 724 2.48 27.61 25.12
CA ARG A 724 1.67 28.59 25.85
C ARG A 724 2.35 29.96 25.84
N GLN A 725 3.65 30.02 26.13
CA GLN A 725 4.40 31.27 26.11
C GLN A 725 4.40 31.89 24.71
N ALA A 726 4.76 31.11 23.69
CA ALA A 726 4.78 31.59 22.31
C ALA A 726 3.40 32.06 21.80
N PHE A 727 2.31 31.43 22.28
CA PHE A 727 0.94 31.88 22.00
C PHE A 727 0.62 33.23 22.65
N LEU A 728 0.97 33.42 23.92
CA LEU A 728 0.75 34.68 24.64
C LEU A 728 1.57 35.82 24.02
N ASP A 729 2.83 35.55 23.70
CA ASP A 729 3.74 36.48 23.02
C ASP A 729 3.20 36.90 21.65
N ARG A 730 2.61 35.95 20.91
CA ARG A 730 2.00 36.28 19.62
C ARG A 730 0.73 37.10 19.74
N GLN A 731 -0.05 36.91 20.81
CA GLN A 731 -1.21 37.76 21.09
C GLN A 731 -0.78 39.19 21.39
N SER A 732 0.24 39.36 22.24
CA SER A 732 0.74 40.70 22.60
C SER A 732 1.29 41.46 21.39
N VAL A 733 2.06 40.79 20.52
CA VAL A 733 2.57 41.38 19.26
C VAL A 733 1.41 41.84 18.36
N LYS A 734 0.35 41.02 18.22
CA LYS A 734 -0.81 41.38 17.39
C LYS A 734 -1.60 42.55 17.96
N ASP A 735 -1.69 42.66 19.28
CA ASP A 735 -2.42 43.74 19.92
C ASP A 735 -1.64 45.06 19.85
N GLN A 736 -0.31 45.02 19.97
CA GLN A 736 0.57 46.17 19.72
C GLN A 736 0.47 46.67 18.27
N GLN A 737 0.50 45.77 17.28
CA GLN A 737 0.33 46.14 15.87
C GLN A 737 -1.03 46.80 15.59
N LYS A 738 -2.11 46.34 16.23
CA LYS A 738 -3.43 46.97 16.10
C LYS A 738 -3.52 48.34 16.78
N GLU A 739 -2.71 48.60 17.79
CA GLU A 739 -2.62 49.92 18.43
C GLU A 739 -1.78 50.89 17.60
N GLU A 740 -0.76 50.42 16.88
CA GLU A 740 0.02 51.23 15.94
C GLU A 740 -0.73 51.56 14.63
N ASP A 741 -1.62 50.66 14.18
CA ASP A 741 -2.47 50.86 12.99
C ASP A 741 -3.72 51.74 13.24
N ARG A 742 -4.02 52.07 14.51
CA ARG A 742 -5.17 52.90 14.93
C ARG A 742 -4.74 54.33 15.20
#